data_AF-A0AAV0WYV0-F1
#
_entry.id   AF-A0AAV0WYV0-F1
#
_cell.length_a   1.000
_cell.length_b   1.000
_cell.length_c   1.000
_cell.angle_alpha   90.00
_cell.angle_beta   90.00
_cell.angle_gamma   90.00
#
_symmetry.space_group_name_H-M   'P 1'
#
loop_
_entity.id
_entity.type
_entity.pdbx_description
1 polymer ?
#
loop_
_entity_poly.entity_id
_entity_poly.type
_entity_poly.pdbx_seq_one_letter_code
_entity_poly.pdbx_strand_id
1 'polypeptide(L)'
;MKHGQRDGDGFPIPVAFVHHNYDRLVSALNLINVNYPNITRLYTVGKSVQGRDLYVLEVSTSPGRHEPGKPEFKYVANMHGNEVIGREMLLLLAQYLCQNYGIDQRVTRLVDGVRIHLMPTMNPDGYEISNQGIKDVNDVVGRDNANRVDLNRNFPDNRHSLHLSKQEPETKAIIEWIKSIPFVLSANLHGGALVANYPFDSSAIDGNSNPQASYTPDNDVFVLLAKTYSMNHPKMHLDSNKCANDTTSFKDGIVNGASWYSVVGGMQDFNYLNTNCFELTFELGCTKFPFQSDLEGYWLDNREPLLTFMEQVNRGVKGFVLDDKGHGVRNADISVVGIEHPVKSASDGDYWRILVPGDYEISVTAYGYKRKTQSVHVNNSTVPTWLNFTLLKENLDEWSQVNDFGLRSNVIKMNSYNTRALFLSNLKELENSLSNVAELVTTPSSLDHDSEKTIQFKVTENVGSPDEFKFKIAILGGLYINEPATREILLFLARHYVEGYRKKDKDIVSFLSKAVLHFIPYFEQNENSYEKICSTDDQAVVTAPLLIATNQQDEQKTTDNLWKMLQREQFDMMFSLEGGSISIKGPTIHPRNTISIILQDYEELYYSNLKNTCGEPLDRKINDVKQNVLDTFNNVLKIKTMALRLTCCNYIDPLETVFVWMDSFHMLKVIIENIQGVQGSVVDKLGKPIRNAVVTINMFADVYSVTPNSAVFKAHLPIGLYNIHVKATGYLMKSIPISVHRGIITNMKVIMSHVGHGSVTLGLNALVKGSVMDIENRPIEGAIITDDSSSSVSSTYHNGTYKLYLGEGIRTLRVNAHGYYTSIKSINIQDDKPQTMIFKLIKDERVFNMPRLMFIVLTVFIISIIGVSWYHFYLRWKTGRPSSFAYRNGFALLPQKPYLFDDDDEVELFRNPVIKDSVTRPYHDDSDISFTDSSEESVSCYVR
;
A
#
# COMPACT_ATOMS: atom_id res chain seq x y z
N MET A 1 -45.90 15.72 39.73
CA MET A 1 -46.33 14.75 38.70
C MET A 1 -46.32 13.36 39.32
N LYS A 2 -47.28 12.48 39.01
CA LYS A 2 -47.31 11.10 39.52
C LYS A 2 -46.08 10.34 39.00
N HIS A 3 -45.40 9.58 39.86
CA HIS A 3 -44.28 8.72 39.46
C HIS A 3 -44.67 7.85 38.25
N GLY A 4 -43.88 7.95 37.17
CA GLY A 4 -43.94 7.03 36.02
C GLY A 4 -44.70 7.53 34.78
N GLN A 5 -45.24 8.75 34.74
CA GLN A 5 -45.78 9.32 33.50
C GLN A 5 -44.67 10.06 32.73
N ARG A 6 -44.32 9.56 31.55
CA ARG A 6 -43.48 10.24 30.55
C ARG A 6 -44.34 11.25 29.77
N ASP A 7 -43.73 12.34 29.30
CA ASP A 7 -44.35 13.21 28.31
C ASP A 7 -44.43 12.54 26.92
N GLY A 8 -44.99 13.25 25.93
CA GLY A 8 -45.09 12.76 24.55
C GLY A 8 -43.73 12.46 23.90
N ASP A 9 -42.66 13.06 24.43
CA ASP A 9 -41.30 12.98 23.90
C ASP A 9 -40.45 11.90 24.58
N GLY A 10 -40.99 11.28 25.63
CA GLY A 10 -40.42 10.15 26.36
C GLY A 10 -39.62 10.54 27.61
N PHE A 11 -39.66 11.79 28.04
CA PHE A 11 -38.94 12.26 29.23
C PHE A 11 -39.83 12.19 30.48
N PRO A 12 -39.31 11.67 31.60
CA PRO A 12 -39.96 11.81 32.92
C PRO A 12 -39.97 13.25 33.43
N ILE A 13 -38.94 14.03 33.10
CA ILE A 13 -38.83 15.45 33.44
C ILE A 13 -38.78 16.24 32.12
N PRO A 14 -39.75 17.12 31.83
CA PRO A 14 -39.80 17.85 30.57
C PRO A 14 -38.49 18.58 30.26
N VAL A 15 -38.06 18.51 29.01
CA VAL A 15 -36.82 19.11 28.51
C VAL A 15 -37.14 20.25 27.54
N ALA A 16 -36.23 21.21 27.41
CA ALA A 16 -36.37 22.30 26.46
C ALA A 16 -35.61 21.99 25.17
N PHE A 17 -36.31 22.01 24.03
CA PHE A 17 -35.70 21.88 22.71
C PHE A 17 -35.13 23.23 22.28
N VAL A 18 -33.86 23.46 22.60
CA VAL A 18 -33.13 24.71 22.31
C VAL A 18 -31.77 24.42 21.68
N HIS A 19 -31.24 25.36 20.90
CA HIS A 19 -29.84 25.29 20.46
C HIS A 19 -28.90 25.75 21.59
N HIS A 20 -27.83 24.99 21.82
CA HIS A 20 -26.87 25.26 22.89
C HIS A 20 -25.56 25.74 22.30
N ASN A 21 -25.25 27.04 22.45
CA ASN A 21 -23.87 27.52 22.26
C ASN A 21 -22.91 26.86 23.27
N TYR A 22 -21.61 27.01 23.06
CA TYR A 22 -20.59 26.29 23.80
C TYR A 22 -20.78 26.41 25.31
N ASP A 23 -20.93 27.62 25.85
CA ASP A 23 -21.12 27.83 27.29
C ASP A 23 -22.40 27.16 27.83
N ARG A 24 -23.50 27.22 27.07
CA ARG A 24 -24.75 26.56 27.45
C ARG A 24 -24.65 25.04 27.35
N LEU A 25 -23.96 24.51 26.34
CA LEU A 25 -23.71 23.08 26.18
C LEU A 25 -22.88 22.56 27.36
N VAL A 26 -21.78 23.23 27.68
CA VAL A 26 -20.92 22.89 28.83
C VAL A 26 -21.71 22.95 30.14
N SER A 27 -22.54 23.98 30.32
CA SER A 27 -23.42 24.09 31.50
C SER A 27 -24.41 22.94 31.58
N ALA A 28 -25.02 22.55 30.45
CA ALA A 28 -25.99 21.46 30.39
C ALA A 28 -25.32 20.10 30.67
N LEU A 29 -24.15 19.83 30.10
CA LEU A 29 -23.39 18.60 30.36
C LEU A 29 -22.94 18.49 31.82
N ASN A 30 -22.45 19.60 32.40
CA ASN A 30 -22.11 19.65 33.82
C ASN A 30 -23.33 19.41 34.70
N LEU A 31 -24.49 19.99 34.35
CA LEU A 31 -25.72 19.79 35.10
C LEU A 31 -26.17 18.32 35.06
N ILE A 32 -26.10 17.66 33.91
CA ILE A 32 -26.38 16.22 33.81
C ILE A 32 -25.42 15.43 34.71
N ASN A 33 -24.12 15.72 34.63
CA ASN A 33 -23.11 15.02 35.40
C ASN A 33 -23.27 15.19 36.92
N VAL A 34 -23.65 16.39 37.38
CA VAL A 34 -23.91 16.70 38.80
C VAL A 34 -25.20 16.03 39.30
N ASN A 35 -26.22 15.91 38.44
CA ASN A 35 -27.50 15.30 38.83
C ASN A 35 -27.47 13.77 38.80
N TYR A 36 -26.60 13.16 37.98
CA TYR A 36 -26.51 11.70 37.82
C TYR A 36 -25.09 11.12 38.05
N PRO A 37 -24.36 11.53 39.10
CA PRO A 37 -22.93 11.27 39.25
C PRO A 37 -22.58 9.77 39.41
N ASN A 38 -23.55 8.94 39.83
CA ASN A 38 -23.34 7.51 40.00
C ASN A 38 -23.26 6.77 38.66
N ILE A 39 -23.79 7.35 37.59
CA ILE A 39 -23.84 6.73 36.27
C ILE A 39 -23.19 7.57 35.17
N THR A 40 -22.66 8.75 35.50
CA THR A 40 -22.04 9.64 34.52
C THR A 40 -20.65 10.09 34.91
N ARG A 41 -19.80 10.36 33.91
CA ARG A 41 -18.55 11.09 34.08
C ARG A 41 -18.31 12.01 32.90
N LEU A 42 -18.24 13.31 33.18
CA LEU A 42 -17.83 14.31 32.21
C LEU A 42 -16.30 14.45 32.20
N TYR A 43 -15.69 14.37 31.02
CA TYR A 43 -14.26 14.58 30.84
C TYR A 43 -13.99 15.28 29.50
N THR A 44 -12.74 15.72 29.30
CA THR A 44 -12.28 16.34 28.06
C THR A 44 -11.23 15.46 27.41
N VAL A 45 -11.21 15.40 26.08
CA VAL A 45 -10.19 14.63 25.32
C VAL A 45 -9.10 15.53 24.74
N GLY A 46 -9.31 16.84 24.73
CA GLY A 46 -8.41 17.82 24.15
C GLY A 46 -9.08 19.18 24.05
N LYS A 47 -8.47 20.07 23.27
CA LYS A 47 -8.96 21.41 23.01
C LYS A 47 -9.01 21.69 21.51
N SER A 48 -9.95 22.53 21.09
CA SER A 48 -10.01 23.09 19.75
C SER A 48 -8.90 24.11 19.51
N VAL A 49 -8.76 24.57 18.27
CA VAL A 49 -7.82 25.64 17.89
C VAL A 49 -8.00 26.91 18.75
N GLN A 50 -9.24 27.30 19.06
CA GLN A 50 -9.53 28.46 19.90
C GLN A 50 -9.57 28.15 21.40
N GLY A 51 -9.10 26.97 21.81
CA GLY A 51 -8.94 26.60 23.22
C GLY A 51 -10.21 26.10 23.92
N ARG A 52 -11.28 25.81 23.17
CA ARG A 52 -12.51 25.20 23.71
C ARG A 52 -12.30 23.72 23.98
N ASP A 53 -12.73 23.24 25.13
CA ASP A 53 -12.61 21.84 25.50
C ASP A 53 -13.54 20.93 24.66
N LEU A 54 -12.99 19.80 24.24
CA LEU A 54 -13.74 18.75 23.56
C LEU A 54 -14.33 17.79 24.59
N TYR A 55 -15.54 18.10 25.04
CA TYR A 55 -16.22 17.38 26.11
C TYR A 55 -16.82 16.05 25.64
N VAL A 56 -16.70 15.04 26.50
CA VAL A 56 -17.36 13.74 26.37
C VAL A 56 -18.08 13.43 27.67
N LEU A 57 -19.37 13.10 27.58
CA LEU A 57 -20.14 12.57 28.68
C LEU A 57 -20.15 11.04 28.59
N GLU A 58 -19.49 10.41 29.55
CA GLU A 58 -19.57 8.97 29.77
C GLU A 58 -20.87 8.63 30.53
N VAL A 59 -21.56 7.58 30.12
CA VAL A 59 -22.74 7.00 30.79
C VAL A 59 -22.53 5.50 30.98
N SER A 60 -22.41 5.05 32.22
CA SER A 60 -22.18 3.64 32.61
C SER A 60 -22.43 3.46 34.10
N THR A 61 -22.69 2.22 34.54
CA THR A 61 -22.70 1.84 35.97
C THR A 61 -21.35 1.94 36.68
N SER A 62 -20.25 2.08 35.93
CA SER A 62 -18.87 2.10 36.42
C SER A 62 -18.05 3.28 35.85
N PRO A 63 -18.53 4.53 36.00
CA PRO A 63 -17.95 5.65 35.28
C PRO A 63 -16.46 5.84 35.62
N GLY A 64 -15.64 6.03 34.58
CA GLY A 64 -14.18 6.21 34.65
C GLY A 64 -13.35 4.93 34.55
N ARG A 65 -13.97 3.74 34.52
CA ARG A 65 -13.26 2.46 34.43
C ARG A 65 -13.92 1.50 33.45
N HIS A 66 -13.09 0.89 32.61
CA HIS A 66 -13.47 -0.25 31.78
C HIS A 66 -13.73 -1.48 32.65
N GLU A 67 -14.87 -2.13 32.45
CA GLU A 67 -15.23 -3.41 33.07
C GLU A 67 -15.03 -4.55 32.07
N PRO A 68 -14.19 -5.56 32.36
CA PRO A 68 -13.92 -6.61 31.39
C PRO A 68 -15.19 -7.34 30.90
N GLY A 69 -15.35 -7.44 29.59
CA GLY A 69 -16.52 -8.03 28.92
C GLY A 69 -17.69 -7.07 28.68
N LYS A 70 -17.63 -5.84 29.21
CA LYS A 70 -18.58 -4.75 28.94
C LYS A 70 -18.08 -3.92 27.75
N PRO A 71 -18.77 -3.94 26.59
CA PRO A 71 -18.30 -3.22 25.41
C PRO A 71 -18.34 -1.70 25.59
N GLU A 72 -17.43 -1.04 24.89
CA GLU A 72 -17.33 0.41 24.81
C GLU A 72 -18.01 0.90 23.52
N PHE A 73 -18.95 1.84 23.66
CA PHE A 73 -19.68 2.45 22.55
C PHE A 73 -19.43 3.96 22.53
N LYS A 74 -19.39 4.58 21.34
CA LYS A 74 -19.38 6.04 21.23
C LYS A 74 -20.30 6.62 20.17
N TYR A 75 -20.81 7.81 20.44
CA TYR A 75 -21.35 8.71 19.43
C TYR A 75 -20.53 10.00 19.39
N VAL A 76 -20.23 10.46 18.18
CA VAL A 76 -19.58 11.75 17.92
C VAL A 76 -20.49 12.59 17.04
N ALA A 77 -20.61 13.88 17.30
CA ALA A 77 -21.41 14.77 16.48
C ALA A 77 -20.72 16.11 16.24
N ASN A 78 -21.26 16.84 15.25
CA ASN A 78 -20.91 18.23 15.00
C ASN A 78 -19.40 18.39 14.76
N MET A 79 -18.82 17.46 13.99
CA MET A 79 -17.46 17.59 13.46
C MET A 79 -17.39 18.62 12.33
N HIS A 80 -18.50 18.82 11.61
CA HIS A 80 -18.76 20.06 10.90
C HIS A 80 -19.62 20.96 11.78
N GLY A 81 -19.15 22.17 12.05
CA GLY A 81 -19.77 23.04 13.05
C GLY A 81 -21.20 23.47 12.69
N ASN A 82 -21.52 23.61 11.41
CA ASN A 82 -22.87 23.97 10.94
C ASN A 82 -23.85 22.80 10.83
N GLU A 83 -23.41 21.56 11.08
CA GLU A 83 -24.25 20.36 11.09
C GLU A 83 -24.71 20.08 12.52
N VAL A 84 -25.78 20.77 12.93
CA VAL A 84 -26.14 20.98 14.35
C VAL A 84 -27.07 19.92 14.92
N ILE A 85 -27.84 19.22 14.08
CA ILE A 85 -28.84 18.24 14.55
C ILE A 85 -28.20 17.22 15.50
N GLY A 86 -27.08 16.61 15.09
CA GLY A 86 -26.36 15.63 15.92
C GLY A 86 -25.94 16.16 17.29
N ARG A 87 -25.50 17.43 17.37
CA ARG A 87 -25.10 18.08 18.64
C ARG A 87 -26.22 18.04 19.66
N GLU A 88 -27.40 18.49 19.25
CA GLU A 88 -28.56 18.57 20.12
C GLU A 88 -29.15 17.19 20.40
N MET A 89 -29.15 16.28 19.42
CA MET A 89 -29.60 14.89 19.60
C MET A 89 -28.77 14.15 20.65
N LEU A 90 -27.44 14.33 20.69
CA LEU A 90 -26.61 13.69 21.70
C LEU A 90 -26.80 14.27 23.10
N LEU A 91 -27.06 15.58 23.22
CA LEU A 91 -27.40 16.19 24.50
C LEU A 91 -28.75 15.69 25.03
N LEU A 92 -29.76 15.59 24.15
CA LEU A 92 -31.07 15.03 24.49
C LEU A 92 -30.99 13.55 24.82
N LEU A 93 -30.18 12.77 24.08
CA LEU A 93 -29.93 11.36 24.36
C LEU A 93 -29.28 11.16 25.73
N ALA A 94 -28.29 11.99 26.08
CA ALA A 94 -27.67 11.97 27.41
C ALA A 94 -28.71 12.19 28.52
N GLN A 95 -29.57 13.19 28.37
CA GLN A 95 -30.67 13.44 29.32
C GLN A 95 -31.66 12.27 29.36
N TYR A 96 -32.02 11.72 28.21
CA TYR A 96 -32.97 10.63 28.09
C TYR A 96 -32.47 9.37 28.81
N LEU A 97 -31.21 8.99 28.57
CA LEU A 97 -30.58 7.84 29.23
C LEU A 97 -30.53 8.03 30.75
N CYS A 98 -30.09 9.20 31.22
CA CYS A 98 -29.97 9.46 32.65
C CYS A 98 -31.32 9.52 33.36
N GLN A 99 -32.31 10.22 32.79
CA GLN A 99 -33.63 10.36 33.40
C GLN A 99 -34.43 9.05 33.41
N ASN A 100 -34.24 8.19 32.39
CA ASN A 100 -34.97 6.93 32.29
C ASN A 100 -34.23 5.75 32.95
N TYR A 101 -32.98 5.91 33.38
CA TYR A 101 -32.25 4.85 34.09
C TYR A 101 -32.94 4.49 35.42
N GLY A 102 -33.21 3.21 35.62
CA GLY A 102 -33.98 2.68 36.76
C GLY A 102 -35.50 2.81 36.62
N ILE A 103 -36.01 3.49 35.58
CA ILE A 103 -37.45 3.62 35.28
C ILE A 103 -37.82 2.79 34.06
N ASP A 104 -37.08 2.95 32.97
CA ASP A 104 -37.26 2.21 31.73
C ASP A 104 -36.31 1.00 31.67
N GLN A 105 -36.87 -0.20 31.53
CA GLN A 105 -36.08 -1.44 31.57
C GLN A 105 -35.16 -1.60 30.35
N ARG A 106 -35.49 -1.00 29.20
CA ARG A 106 -34.62 -1.04 28.02
C ARG A 106 -33.40 -0.16 28.24
N VAL A 107 -33.61 1.09 28.69
CA VAL A 107 -32.52 2.03 29.02
C VAL A 107 -31.65 1.48 30.14
N THR A 108 -32.25 0.93 31.20
CA THR A 108 -31.51 0.35 32.32
C THR A 108 -30.59 -0.78 31.86
N ARG A 109 -31.10 -1.74 31.08
CA ARG A 109 -30.28 -2.82 30.50
C ARG A 109 -29.15 -2.31 29.61
N LEU A 110 -29.40 -1.24 28.87
CA LEU A 110 -28.39 -0.64 28.00
C LEU A 110 -27.25 -0.02 28.81
N VAL A 111 -27.54 0.80 29.82
CA VAL A 111 -26.54 1.44 30.70
C VAL A 111 -25.80 0.42 31.59
N ASP A 112 -26.50 -0.62 32.03
CA ASP A 112 -25.89 -1.74 32.78
C ASP A 112 -24.88 -2.51 31.91
N GLY A 113 -25.25 -2.77 30.64
CA GLY A 113 -24.53 -3.69 29.76
C GLY A 113 -23.54 -3.03 28.79
N VAL A 114 -23.52 -1.70 28.66
CA VAL A 114 -22.67 -0.95 27.73
C VAL A 114 -22.08 0.27 28.42
N ARG A 115 -20.83 0.59 28.14
CA ARG A 115 -20.22 1.85 28.56
C ARG A 115 -20.26 2.83 27.39
N ILE A 116 -21.07 3.88 27.54
CA ILE A 116 -21.48 4.77 26.45
C ILE A 116 -20.71 6.08 26.57
N HIS A 117 -20.12 6.55 25.47
CA HIS A 117 -19.42 7.82 25.42
C HIS A 117 -20.07 8.76 24.39
N LEU A 118 -20.59 9.90 24.84
CA LEU A 118 -21.28 10.86 23.99
C LEU A 118 -20.45 12.13 23.84
N MET A 119 -20.02 12.45 22.62
CA MET A 119 -19.36 13.71 22.26
C MET A 119 -20.30 14.58 21.42
N PRO A 120 -21.01 15.55 22.02
CA PRO A 120 -21.95 16.39 21.28
C PRO A 120 -21.29 17.30 20.25
N THR A 121 -20.03 17.70 20.46
CA THR A 121 -19.32 18.61 19.56
C THR A 121 -17.85 18.27 19.44
N MET A 122 -17.44 17.85 18.24
CA MET A 122 -16.02 17.72 17.87
C MET A 122 -15.45 19.05 17.33
N ASN A 123 -16.26 19.90 16.69
CA ASN A 123 -15.85 21.21 16.17
C ASN A 123 -16.64 22.35 16.82
N PRO A 124 -16.37 22.66 18.12
CA PRO A 124 -17.07 23.74 18.80
C PRO A 124 -16.76 25.13 18.20
N ASP A 125 -15.59 25.31 17.58
CA ASP A 125 -15.20 26.60 16.99
C ASP A 125 -16.03 26.92 15.73
N GLY A 126 -16.21 25.92 14.85
CA GLY A 126 -17.05 26.05 13.67
C GLY A 126 -18.52 26.30 14.03
N TYR A 127 -19.02 25.66 15.10
CA TYR A 127 -20.39 25.87 15.57
C TYR A 127 -20.66 27.34 15.92
N GLU A 128 -19.76 28.00 16.67
CA GLU A 128 -19.97 29.37 17.16
C GLU A 128 -20.06 30.42 16.04
N ILE A 129 -19.57 30.11 14.84
CA ILE A 129 -19.64 31.00 13.67
C ILE A 129 -20.72 30.57 12.65
N SER A 130 -21.44 29.48 12.94
CA SER A 130 -22.49 28.94 12.07
C SER A 130 -23.80 29.73 12.19
N ASN A 131 -24.60 29.76 11.12
CA ASN A 131 -25.85 30.54 11.07
C ASN A 131 -27.08 29.63 10.99
N GLN A 132 -28.06 29.89 11.85
CA GLN A 132 -29.31 29.14 11.91
C GLN A 132 -30.22 29.40 10.71
N GLY A 133 -30.97 28.37 10.28
CA GLY A 133 -32.13 28.52 9.39
C GLY A 133 -31.76 28.64 7.91
N ILE A 134 -30.50 28.44 7.54
CA ILE A 134 -30.06 28.41 6.15
C ILE A 134 -30.57 27.11 5.51
N LYS A 135 -31.41 27.26 4.48
CA LYS A 135 -32.00 26.14 3.72
C LYS A 135 -31.11 25.63 2.58
N ASP A 136 -30.01 26.32 2.30
CA ASP A 136 -29.04 25.86 1.29
C ASP A 136 -28.24 24.67 1.83
N VAL A 137 -28.40 23.51 1.19
CA VAL A 137 -27.65 22.28 1.51
C VAL A 137 -26.14 22.44 1.28
N ASN A 138 -25.73 23.42 0.46
CA ASN A 138 -24.33 23.72 0.18
C ASN A 138 -23.73 24.76 1.14
N ASP A 139 -24.43 25.13 2.22
CA ASP A 139 -23.86 26.02 3.22
C ASP A 139 -22.59 25.41 3.85
N VAL A 140 -21.55 26.23 3.91
CA VAL A 140 -20.21 25.89 4.43
C VAL A 140 -19.76 26.81 5.56
N VAL A 141 -20.56 27.82 5.93
CA VAL A 141 -20.16 28.76 6.99
C VAL A 141 -20.17 28.03 8.32
N GLY A 142 -18.98 27.88 8.93
CA GLY A 142 -18.79 27.14 10.17
C GLY A 142 -18.67 25.63 10.00
N ARG A 143 -18.58 25.12 8.76
CA ARG A 143 -18.29 23.72 8.48
C ARG A 143 -16.90 23.32 8.99
N ASP A 144 -15.87 24.01 8.52
CA ASP A 144 -14.48 23.73 8.83
C ASP A 144 -14.13 24.12 10.28
N ASN A 145 -12.98 23.68 10.79
CA ASN A 145 -12.47 24.15 12.08
C ASN A 145 -11.93 25.61 11.98
N ALA A 146 -11.41 26.16 13.08
CA ALA A 146 -10.96 27.56 13.08
C ALA A 146 -9.79 27.86 12.11
N ASN A 147 -9.01 26.86 11.72
CA ASN A 147 -7.95 26.96 10.72
C ASN A 147 -8.45 26.74 9.27
N ARG A 148 -9.77 26.62 9.07
CA ARG A 148 -10.41 26.34 7.77
C ARG A 148 -10.00 24.99 7.19
N VAL A 149 -9.89 23.99 8.06
CA VAL A 149 -9.66 22.59 7.68
C VAL A 149 -10.94 21.79 7.93
N ASP A 150 -11.37 21.04 6.93
CA ASP A 150 -12.44 20.05 7.06
C ASP A 150 -11.93 18.87 7.91
N LEU A 151 -12.46 18.72 9.12
CA LEU A 151 -12.03 17.67 10.06
C LEU A 151 -12.33 16.26 9.53
N ASN A 152 -13.33 16.09 8.66
CA ASN A 152 -13.65 14.82 8.01
C ASN A 152 -12.86 14.62 6.69
N ARG A 153 -11.81 15.41 6.49
CA ARG A 153 -10.73 15.23 5.51
C ARG A 153 -9.37 15.40 6.19
N ASN A 154 -9.27 15.10 7.47
CA ASN A 154 -8.06 15.36 8.24
C ASN A 154 -7.50 14.14 8.98
N PHE A 155 -8.23 13.03 8.99
CA PHE A 155 -7.73 11.77 9.54
C PHE A 155 -6.73 11.11 8.58
N PRO A 156 -5.75 10.35 9.11
CA PRO A 156 -4.91 9.50 8.29
C PRO A 156 -5.74 8.52 7.45
N ASP A 157 -5.50 8.50 6.14
CA ASP A 157 -6.10 7.54 5.21
C ASP A 157 -5.01 6.68 4.60
N ASN A 158 -4.94 5.45 5.09
CA ASN A 158 -3.90 4.49 4.73
C ASN A 158 -4.15 3.86 3.35
N ARG A 159 -5.34 4.09 2.78
CA ARG A 159 -5.74 3.57 1.48
C ARG A 159 -5.29 4.49 0.35
N HIS A 160 -4.95 5.75 0.63
CA HIS A 160 -4.64 6.78 -0.36
C HIS A 160 -3.26 7.41 -0.15
N SER A 161 -2.43 7.36 -1.20
CA SER A 161 -1.00 7.73 -1.15
C SER A 161 -0.72 9.21 -0.85
N LEU A 162 -1.73 10.09 -1.00
CA LEU A 162 -1.53 11.54 -1.06
C LEU A 162 -2.04 12.30 0.16
N HIS A 163 -2.76 11.66 1.09
CA HIS A 163 -3.41 12.35 2.22
C HIS A 163 -2.49 12.53 3.44
N LEU A 164 -1.36 13.23 3.26
CA LEU A 164 -0.52 13.70 4.38
C LEU A 164 -0.95 15.11 4.79
N SER A 165 -2.13 15.23 5.39
CA SER A 165 -2.54 16.48 6.04
C SER A 165 -1.92 16.54 7.43
N LYS A 166 -1.40 17.72 7.81
CA LYS A 166 -1.10 18.00 9.22
C LYS A 166 -2.41 17.84 10.01
N GLN A 167 -2.38 17.04 11.08
CA GLN A 167 -3.56 16.84 11.91
C GLN A 167 -3.84 18.10 12.73
N GLU A 168 -5.09 18.53 12.69
CA GLU A 168 -5.62 19.61 13.52
C GLU A 168 -5.73 19.17 14.98
N PRO A 169 -5.72 20.11 15.94
CA PRO A 169 -5.75 19.76 17.36
C PRO A 169 -6.98 18.93 17.73
N GLU A 170 -8.14 19.19 17.09
CA GLU A 170 -9.34 18.38 17.26
C GLU A 170 -9.11 16.94 16.77
N THR A 171 -8.64 16.77 15.55
CA THR A 171 -8.35 15.45 14.96
C THR A 171 -7.36 14.66 15.79
N LYS A 172 -6.27 15.30 16.25
CA LYS A 172 -5.26 14.66 17.08
C LYS A 172 -5.84 14.16 18.40
N ALA A 173 -6.65 14.99 19.08
CA ALA A 173 -7.32 14.62 20.32
C ALA A 173 -8.28 13.43 20.12
N ILE A 174 -9.02 13.40 19.00
CA ILE A 174 -9.91 12.28 18.68
C ILE A 174 -9.13 10.99 18.36
N ILE A 175 -8.02 11.07 17.64
CA ILE A 175 -7.16 9.90 17.36
C ILE A 175 -6.63 9.30 18.66
N GLU A 176 -6.12 10.14 19.58
CA GLU A 176 -5.62 9.69 20.88
C GLU A 176 -6.74 9.07 21.71
N TRP A 177 -7.93 9.68 21.71
CA TRP A 177 -9.10 9.16 22.41
C TRP A 177 -9.57 7.81 21.86
N ILE A 178 -9.71 7.68 20.53
CA ILE A 178 -10.08 6.43 19.84
C ILE A 178 -9.11 5.29 20.19
N LYS A 179 -7.81 5.58 20.27
CA LYS A 179 -6.78 4.58 20.64
C LYS A 179 -6.75 4.24 22.13
N SER A 180 -7.26 5.12 22.99
CA SER A 180 -7.17 4.98 24.45
C SER A 180 -8.23 4.04 25.07
N ILE A 181 -9.33 3.79 24.37
CA ILE A 181 -10.47 3.00 24.85
C ILE A 181 -10.77 1.92 23.81
N PRO A 182 -11.07 0.67 24.21
CA PRO A 182 -11.38 -0.42 23.29
C PRO A 182 -12.79 -0.29 22.68
N PHE A 183 -13.05 0.78 21.93
CA PHE A 183 -14.32 1.04 21.26
C PHE A 183 -14.67 -0.10 20.29
N VAL A 184 -15.91 -0.56 20.36
CA VAL A 184 -16.43 -1.67 19.54
C VAL A 184 -17.31 -1.16 18.41
N LEU A 185 -18.24 -0.27 18.72
CA LEU A 185 -19.20 0.30 17.76
C LEU A 185 -19.30 1.82 17.96
N SER A 186 -19.47 2.52 16.84
CA SER A 186 -19.58 3.97 16.81
C SER A 186 -20.51 4.46 15.71
N ALA A 187 -21.03 5.67 15.87
CA ALA A 187 -21.41 6.48 14.72
C ALA A 187 -20.99 7.94 14.88
N ASN A 188 -20.72 8.59 13.77
CA ASN A 188 -20.58 10.03 13.68
C ASN A 188 -21.84 10.65 13.03
N LEU A 189 -22.34 11.74 13.60
CA LEU A 189 -23.62 12.34 13.22
C LEU A 189 -23.42 13.63 12.42
N HIS A 190 -24.04 13.69 11.26
CA HIS A 190 -23.89 14.72 10.23
C HIS A 190 -25.24 15.33 9.81
N GLY A 191 -25.17 16.35 8.97
CA GLY A 191 -26.32 16.95 8.30
C GLY A 191 -25.99 17.44 6.90
N GLY A 192 -27.02 17.51 6.05
CA GLY A 192 -26.90 17.86 4.63
C GLY A 192 -27.56 16.82 3.72
N ALA A 193 -27.70 15.59 4.21
CA ALA A 193 -28.50 14.54 3.59
C ALA A 193 -29.42 13.83 4.60
N LEU A 194 -30.17 12.83 4.15
CA LEU A 194 -30.93 11.92 5.03
C LEU A 194 -30.64 10.47 4.62
N VAL A 195 -29.56 9.91 5.13
CA VAL A 195 -29.06 8.57 4.75
C VAL A 195 -28.11 8.02 5.82
N ALA A 196 -28.07 6.70 5.97
CA ALA A 196 -27.04 6.01 6.73
C ALA A 196 -25.88 5.60 5.80
N ASN A 197 -24.77 6.33 5.90
CA ASN A 197 -23.55 6.09 5.17
C ASN A 197 -22.68 5.05 5.89
N TYR A 198 -22.08 4.13 5.13
CA TYR A 198 -21.21 3.10 5.69
C TYR A 198 -19.92 2.90 4.89
N PRO A 199 -18.85 2.38 5.53
CA PRO A 199 -17.55 2.16 4.91
C PRO A 199 -17.55 1.29 3.65
N PHE A 200 -16.55 1.43 2.78
CA PHE A 200 -15.56 2.51 2.85
C PHE A 200 -16.07 3.82 2.25
N ASP A 201 -15.59 4.92 2.81
CA ASP A 201 -15.83 6.29 2.35
C ASP A 201 -14.99 6.65 1.13
N SER A 202 -13.77 6.13 1.06
CA SER A 202 -12.85 6.41 -0.05
C SER A 202 -12.88 5.33 -1.12
N SER A 203 -12.73 5.73 -2.39
CA SER A 203 -12.65 4.77 -3.51
C SER A 203 -11.35 3.94 -3.43
N ALA A 204 -11.29 2.74 -4.02
CA ALA A 204 -10.05 1.96 -4.02
C ALA A 204 -8.95 2.49 -4.96
N ILE A 205 -9.24 3.49 -5.80
CA ILE A 205 -8.34 4.00 -6.84
C ILE A 205 -8.05 5.48 -6.58
N ASP A 206 -6.79 5.79 -6.25
CA ASP A 206 -6.29 7.16 -6.07
C ASP A 206 -6.68 8.05 -7.27
N GLY A 207 -7.35 9.17 -7.00
CA GLY A 207 -7.70 10.18 -8.02
C GLY A 207 -8.90 9.83 -8.90
N ASN A 208 -9.61 8.71 -8.66
CA ASN A 208 -10.87 8.43 -9.31
C ASN A 208 -12.00 9.26 -8.67
N SER A 209 -12.54 10.23 -9.42
CA SER A 209 -13.66 11.06 -8.98
C SER A 209 -15.04 10.45 -9.28
N ASN A 210 -15.09 9.30 -9.98
CA ASN A 210 -16.35 8.66 -10.29
C ASN A 210 -16.85 7.85 -9.09
N PRO A 211 -18.12 8.04 -8.66
CA PRO A 211 -18.70 7.25 -7.58
C PRO A 211 -18.68 5.75 -7.93
N GLN A 212 -18.00 4.96 -7.11
CA GLN A 212 -17.90 3.51 -7.24
C GLN A 212 -17.88 2.88 -5.85
N ALA A 213 -18.67 1.83 -5.67
CA ALA A 213 -18.73 1.13 -4.40
C ALA A 213 -17.35 0.56 -4.00
N SER A 214 -16.99 0.79 -2.74
CA SER A 214 -15.76 0.29 -2.12
C SER A 214 -16.12 -0.47 -0.85
N TYR A 215 -16.17 -1.79 -0.94
CA TYR A 215 -16.65 -2.65 0.13
C TYR A 215 -15.56 -3.00 1.14
N THR A 216 -15.94 -3.08 2.43
CA THR A 216 -15.09 -3.63 3.49
C THR A 216 -15.16 -5.15 3.53
N PRO A 217 -14.17 -5.83 4.16
CA PRO A 217 -14.28 -7.25 4.50
C PRO A 217 -15.55 -7.58 5.31
N ASP A 218 -16.00 -6.65 6.16
CA ASP A 218 -17.21 -6.77 6.97
C ASP A 218 -18.45 -6.06 6.35
N ASN A 219 -18.54 -5.96 5.02
CA ASN A 219 -19.61 -5.23 4.34
C ASN A 219 -21.02 -5.65 4.82
N ASP A 220 -21.26 -6.94 5.01
CA ASP A 220 -22.57 -7.44 5.43
C ASP A 220 -22.95 -6.97 6.84
N VAL A 221 -21.96 -6.83 7.73
CA VAL A 221 -22.16 -6.26 9.07
C VAL A 221 -22.51 -4.78 8.96
N PHE A 222 -21.77 -4.02 8.14
CA PHE A 222 -22.06 -2.59 7.94
C PHE A 222 -23.42 -2.33 7.31
N VAL A 223 -23.83 -3.14 6.32
CA VAL A 223 -25.17 -3.06 5.73
C VAL A 223 -26.24 -3.34 6.78
N LEU A 224 -26.05 -4.35 7.63
CA LEU A 224 -26.98 -4.65 8.72
C LEU A 224 -27.07 -3.49 9.72
N LEU A 225 -25.93 -2.93 10.13
CA LEU A 225 -25.85 -1.81 11.07
C LEU A 225 -26.49 -0.54 10.50
N ALA A 226 -26.20 -0.19 9.24
CA ALA A 226 -26.80 0.95 8.55
C ALA A 226 -28.33 0.80 8.44
N LYS A 227 -28.81 -0.40 8.06
CA LYS A 227 -30.25 -0.69 8.01
C LYS A 227 -30.91 -0.65 9.38
N THR A 228 -30.19 -1.02 10.44
CA THR A 228 -30.72 -0.93 11.80
C THR A 228 -31.08 0.51 12.14
N TYR A 229 -30.29 1.49 11.71
CA TYR A 229 -30.63 2.90 11.89
C TYR A 229 -31.71 3.35 10.90
N SER A 230 -31.49 3.16 9.60
CA SER A 230 -32.36 3.74 8.55
C SER A 230 -33.80 3.22 8.58
N MET A 231 -33.99 1.94 8.89
CA MET A 231 -35.30 1.29 8.93
C MET A 231 -36.10 1.63 10.19
N ASN A 232 -35.42 1.98 11.29
CA ASN A 232 -36.07 2.47 12.52
C ASN A 232 -36.33 3.99 12.48
N HIS A 233 -35.67 4.72 11.59
CA HIS A 233 -35.99 6.12 11.33
C HIS A 233 -37.26 6.25 10.47
N PRO A 234 -38.28 7.06 10.86
CA PRO A 234 -39.58 7.12 10.18
C PRO A 234 -39.51 7.52 8.69
N LYS A 235 -38.50 8.30 8.33
CA LYS A 235 -38.39 8.92 6.99
C LYS A 235 -37.19 8.47 6.16
N MET A 236 -36.13 7.90 6.76
CA MET A 236 -34.82 7.75 6.10
C MET A 236 -34.81 6.61 5.09
N HIS A 237 -35.51 5.51 5.41
CA HIS A 237 -35.67 4.37 4.51
C HIS A 237 -36.54 4.67 3.26
N LEU A 238 -37.23 5.82 3.22
CA LEU A 238 -38.13 6.20 2.14
C LEU A 238 -37.38 6.98 1.07
N ASP A 239 -37.23 6.38 -0.12
CA ASP A 239 -36.59 7.05 -1.28
C ASP A 239 -37.33 8.31 -1.75
N SER A 240 -38.56 8.56 -1.28
CA SER A 240 -39.32 9.78 -1.57
C SER A 240 -38.85 11.01 -0.79
N ASN A 241 -38.07 10.86 0.28
CA ASN A 241 -37.67 11.94 1.19
C ASN A 241 -36.27 12.48 0.89
N LYS A 242 -35.98 12.72 -0.39
CA LYS A 242 -34.70 13.27 -0.85
C LYS A 242 -34.58 14.75 -0.52
N CYS A 243 -33.35 15.18 -0.25
CA CYS A 243 -33.04 16.59 -0.08
C CYS A 243 -33.22 17.36 -1.40
N ALA A 244 -33.55 18.64 -1.30
CA ALA A 244 -33.74 19.48 -2.48
C ALA A 244 -32.46 19.50 -3.33
N ASN A 245 -32.60 19.22 -4.64
CA ASN A 245 -31.53 19.09 -5.63
C ASN A 245 -30.68 17.81 -5.58
N ASP A 246 -30.97 16.86 -4.68
CA ASP A 246 -30.33 15.54 -4.72
C ASP A 246 -31.07 14.61 -5.69
N THR A 247 -30.38 14.17 -6.75
CA THR A 247 -30.91 13.21 -7.73
C THR A 247 -30.61 11.76 -7.35
N THR A 248 -29.79 11.54 -6.32
CA THR A 248 -29.34 10.24 -5.86
C THR A 248 -30.47 9.47 -5.20
N SER A 249 -30.55 8.16 -5.43
CA SER A 249 -31.49 7.27 -4.75
C SER A 249 -30.75 6.47 -3.70
N PHE A 250 -31.22 6.53 -2.45
CA PHE A 250 -30.68 5.76 -1.34
C PHE A 250 -31.66 4.64 -1.01
N LYS A 251 -31.53 3.52 -1.71
CA LYS A 251 -32.38 2.35 -1.46
C LYS A 251 -32.23 1.91 0.00
N ASP A 252 -33.36 1.67 0.67
CA ASP A 252 -33.45 1.33 2.10
C ASP A 252 -32.85 2.41 3.03
N GLY A 253 -32.59 3.62 2.53
CA GLY A 253 -32.00 4.72 3.31
C GLY A 253 -30.54 4.50 3.70
N ILE A 254 -29.80 3.67 2.96
CA ILE A 254 -28.38 3.39 3.21
C ILE A 254 -27.54 3.68 1.95
N VAL A 255 -26.25 3.96 2.14
CA VAL A 255 -25.31 4.11 1.03
C VAL A 255 -23.87 3.74 1.44
N ASN A 256 -23.13 3.11 0.55
CA ASN A 256 -21.68 2.97 0.70
C ASN A 256 -21.03 4.33 0.35
N GLY A 257 -20.14 4.84 1.21
CA GLY A 257 -19.61 6.19 1.05
C GLY A 257 -18.95 6.47 -0.28
N ALA A 258 -18.03 5.60 -0.72
CA ALA A 258 -17.38 5.74 -2.02
C ALA A 258 -18.35 5.66 -3.22
N SER A 259 -19.46 4.92 -3.07
CA SER A 259 -20.52 4.86 -4.08
C SER A 259 -21.38 6.13 -4.14
N TRP A 260 -21.41 6.91 -3.07
CA TRP A 260 -22.07 8.21 -3.05
C TRP A 260 -21.14 9.28 -3.62
N TYR A 261 -20.01 9.50 -2.95
CA TYR A 261 -18.87 10.29 -3.42
C TYR A 261 -17.64 9.94 -2.58
N SER A 262 -16.46 9.89 -3.21
CA SER A 262 -15.23 9.51 -2.51
C SER A 262 -14.83 10.54 -1.46
N VAL A 263 -14.66 10.09 -0.22
CA VAL A 263 -14.18 10.88 0.92
C VAL A 263 -12.88 10.28 1.44
N VAL A 264 -11.76 10.97 1.19
CA VAL A 264 -10.43 10.56 1.68
C VAL A 264 -10.14 11.29 2.99
N GLY A 265 -9.57 10.60 3.97
CA GLY A 265 -9.22 11.18 5.28
C GLY A 265 -10.40 11.37 6.23
N GLY A 266 -11.45 10.55 6.06
CA GLY A 266 -12.62 10.55 6.93
C GLY A 266 -12.41 9.80 8.25
N MET A 267 -13.12 10.24 9.30
CA MET A 267 -13.05 9.61 10.62
C MET A 267 -13.62 8.18 10.63
N GLN A 268 -14.64 7.94 9.79
CA GLN A 268 -15.35 6.66 9.69
C GLN A 268 -14.39 5.52 9.32
N ASP A 269 -13.66 5.68 8.22
CA ASP A 269 -12.69 4.70 7.74
C ASP A 269 -11.49 4.57 8.69
N PHE A 270 -11.06 5.67 9.33
CA PHE A 270 -9.98 5.64 10.31
C PHE A 270 -10.27 4.69 11.47
N ASN A 271 -11.48 4.75 12.04
CA ASN A 271 -11.89 3.86 13.14
C ASN A 271 -11.73 2.39 12.76
N TYR A 272 -12.26 2.01 11.60
CA TYR A 272 -12.26 0.62 11.14
C TYR A 272 -10.87 0.12 10.76
N LEU A 273 -10.03 0.96 10.15
CA LEU A 273 -8.70 0.53 9.70
C LEU A 273 -7.64 0.52 10.80
N ASN A 274 -7.79 1.37 11.84
CA ASN A 274 -6.74 1.59 12.83
C ASN A 274 -7.09 1.07 14.23
N THR A 275 -8.34 0.63 14.45
CA THR A 275 -8.81 0.08 15.73
C THR A 275 -9.81 -1.07 15.50
N ASN A 276 -10.36 -1.60 16.59
CA ASN A 276 -11.46 -2.57 16.54
C ASN A 276 -12.84 -1.93 16.27
N CYS A 277 -12.92 -0.60 16.20
CA CYS A 277 -14.19 0.11 16.22
C CYS A 277 -14.85 0.15 14.83
N PHE A 278 -16.09 -0.32 14.75
CA PHE A 278 -16.94 -0.19 13.57
C PHE A 278 -17.65 1.15 13.64
N GLU A 279 -17.34 2.09 12.75
CA GLU A 279 -18.00 3.40 12.71
C GLU A 279 -18.85 3.57 11.44
N LEU A 280 -20.03 4.18 11.59
CA LEU A 280 -20.90 4.60 10.50
C LEU A 280 -21.13 6.11 10.55
N THR A 281 -21.52 6.71 9.43
CA THR A 281 -21.91 8.12 9.34
C THR A 281 -23.41 8.24 9.14
N PHE A 282 -24.11 8.95 10.04
CA PHE A 282 -25.55 9.17 9.92
C PHE A 282 -25.85 10.62 9.57
N GLU A 283 -26.40 10.82 8.37
CA GLU A 283 -26.89 12.10 7.89
C GLU A 283 -28.34 12.27 8.35
N LEU A 284 -28.57 13.19 9.30
CA LEU A 284 -29.82 13.24 10.07
C LEU A 284 -30.91 14.12 9.46
N GLY A 285 -30.59 14.88 8.41
CA GLY A 285 -31.53 15.79 7.78
C GLY A 285 -30.88 16.74 6.79
N CYS A 286 -31.67 17.19 5.81
CA CYS A 286 -31.21 18.06 4.73
C CYS A 286 -30.77 19.45 5.20
N THR A 287 -31.45 20.00 6.21
CA THR A 287 -31.11 21.33 6.74
C THR A 287 -30.05 21.16 7.81
N LYS A 288 -28.81 21.55 7.51
CA LYS A 288 -27.65 21.41 8.40
C LYS A 288 -27.86 22.07 9.77
N PHE A 289 -28.39 23.29 9.77
CA PHE A 289 -28.71 24.05 10.98
C PHE A 289 -30.19 24.49 10.99
N PRO A 290 -31.13 23.63 11.44
CA PRO A 290 -32.56 23.91 11.40
C PRO A 290 -33.00 24.94 12.44
N PHE A 291 -34.24 25.42 12.33
CA PHE A 291 -34.80 26.26 13.37
C PHE A 291 -35.02 25.46 14.65
N GLN A 292 -34.95 26.15 15.79
CA GLN A 292 -35.13 25.53 17.09
C GLN A 292 -36.49 24.82 17.22
N SER A 293 -37.53 25.37 16.58
CA SER A 293 -38.87 24.78 16.54
C SER A 293 -38.92 23.39 15.93
N ASP A 294 -37.92 23.02 15.13
CA ASP A 294 -37.90 21.75 14.41
C ASP A 294 -37.19 20.64 15.21
N LEU A 295 -36.46 20.99 16.29
CA LEU A 295 -35.65 20.05 17.08
C LEU A 295 -36.46 18.94 17.74
N GLU A 296 -37.69 19.22 18.19
CA GLU A 296 -38.60 18.21 18.75
C GLU A 296 -38.92 17.13 17.72
N GLY A 297 -39.20 17.53 16.47
CA GLY A 297 -39.43 16.61 15.36
C GLY A 297 -38.21 15.74 15.07
N TYR A 298 -37.01 16.32 15.05
CA TYR A 298 -35.77 15.56 14.87
C TYR A 298 -35.51 14.57 16.01
N TRP A 299 -35.82 14.95 17.26
CA TRP A 299 -35.71 14.04 18.41
C TRP A 299 -36.65 12.84 18.26
N LEU A 300 -37.92 13.09 17.93
CA LEU A 300 -38.90 12.03 17.73
C LEU A 300 -38.51 11.09 16.59
N ASP A 301 -37.95 11.64 15.50
CA ASP A 301 -37.46 10.86 14.36
C ASP A 301 -36.21 10.02 14.70
N ASN A 302 -35.34 10.49 15.61
CA ASN A 302 -34.02 9.88 15.86
C ASN A 302 -33.88 9.12 17.18
N ARG A 303 -34.77 9.29 18.17
CA ARG A 303 -34.68 8.62 19.48
C ARG A 303 -34.60 7.10 19.35
N GLU A 304 -35.51 6.49 18.60
CA GLU A 304 -35.55 5.03 18.41
C GLU A 304 -34.34 4.49 17.62
N PRO A 305 -33.95 5.06 16.46
CA PRO A 305 -32.78 4.59 15.73
C PRO A 305 -31.47 4.77 16.52
N LEU A 306 -31.31 5.84 17.33
CA LEU A 306 -30.15 6.00 18.22
C LEU A 306 -30.06 4.88 19.27
N LEU A 307 -31.18 4.51 19.90
CA LEU A 307 -31.21 3.44 20.89
C LEU A 307 -30.95 2.06 20.26
N THR A 308 -31.65 1.75 19.16
CA THR A 308 -31.52 0.45 18.47
C THR A 308 -30.12 0.20 17.90
N PHE A 309 -29.45 1.27 17.46
CA PHE A 309 -28.07 1.18 16.99
C PHE A 309 -27.08 0.90 18.13
N MET A 310 -27.20 1.60 19.27
CA MET A 310 -26.38 1.31 20.46
C MET A 310 -26.51 -0.14 20.92
N GLU A 311 -27.72 -0.70 20.84
CA GLU A 311 -27.99 -2.10 21.20
C GLU A 311 -27.23 -3.10 20.32
N GLN A 312 -26.78 -2.73 19.12
CA GLN A 312 -26.02 -3.61 18.23
C GLN A 312 -24.56 -3.85 18.70
N VAL A 313 -24.03 -3.07 19.65
CA VAL A 313 -22.64 -3.23 20.12
C VAL A 313 -22.37 -4.61 20.73
N ASN A 314 -23.41 -5.29 21.22
CA ASN A 314 -23.34 -6.64 21.78
C ASN A 314 -23.69 -7.74 20.77
N ARG A 315 -23.97 -7.43 19.50
CA ARG A 315 -24.26 -8.44 18.47
C ARG A 315 -22.99 -9.23 18.13
N GLY A 316 -23.17 -10.49 17.72
CA GLY A 316 -22.08 -11.34 17.23
C GLY A 316 -21.49 -12.20 18.35
N VAL A 317 -20.17 -12.14 18.51
CA VAL A 317 -19.41 -12.95 19.45
C VAL A 317 -18.63 -12.04 20.40
N LYS A 318 -18.58 -12.40 21.68
CA LYS A 318 -17.66 -11.79 22.64
C LYS A 318 -17.12 -12.82 23.60
N GLY A 319 -16.01 -12.51 24.27
CA GLY A 319 -15.47 -13.39 25.30
C GLY A 319 -14.07 -12.97 25.71
N PHE A 320 -13.33 -13.92 26.26
CA PHE A 320 -11.99 -13.70 26.78
C PHE A 320 -10.98 -14.63 26.11
N VAL A 321 -9.80 -14.09 25.81
CA VAL A 321 -8.59 -14.84 25.49
C VAL A 321 -7.76 -14.93 26.77
N LEU A 322 -7.58 -16.15 27.26
CA LEU A 322 -6.94 -16.46 28.53
C LEU A 322 -5.68 -17.29 28.31
N ASP A 323 -4.69 -17.17 29.20
CA ASP A 323 -3.58 -18.11 29.29
C ASP A 323 -3.96 -19.37 30.07
N ASP A 324 -3.05 -20.34 30.09
CA ASP A 324 -3.18 -21.60 30.82
C ASP A 324 -3.36 -21.44 32.35
N LYS A 325 -3.10 -20.23 32.88
CA LYS A 325 -3.27 -19.86 34.29
C LYS A 325 -4.52 -19.03 34.54
N GLY A 326 -5.32 -18.74 33.50
CA GLY A 326 -6.55 -17.97 33.58
C GLY A 326 -6.36 -16.45 33.55
N HIS A 327 -5.17 -15.93 33.22
CA HIS A 327 -4.97 -14.49 33.02
C HIS A 327 -5.35 -14.06 31.61
N GLY A 328 -5.90 -12.86 31.46
CA GLY A 328 -6.17 -12.25 30.17
C GLY A 328 -4.93 -12.09 29.30
N VAL A 329 -5.00 -12.52 28.05
CA VAL A 329 -3.98 -12.31 27.03
C VAL A 329 -4.34 -11.07 26.24
N ARG A 330 -3.65 -9.95 26.52
CA ARG A 330 -3.82 -8.68 25.80
C ARG A 330 -3.31 -8.75 24.37
N ASN A 331 -3.89 -7.94 23.48
CA ASN A 331 -3.47 -7.80 22.07
C ASN A 331 -3.40 -9.13 21.29
N ALA A 332 -4.21 -10.13 21.68
CA ALA A 332 -4.40 -11.33 20.88
C ALA A 332 -5.20 -10.97 19.62
N ASP A 333 -4.87 -11.55 18.48
CA ASP A 333 -5.60 -11.39 17.22
C ASP A 333 -6.71 -12.44 17.15
N ILE A 334 -7.94 -11.97 16.98
CA ILE A 334 -9.14 -12.78 16.79
C ILE A 334 -9.55 -12.65 15.32
N SER A 335 -9.27 -13.70 14.55
CA SER A 335 -9.52 -13.77 13.11
C SER A 335 -10.71 -14.67 12.83
N VAL A 336 -11.62 -14.21 11.96
CA VAL A 336 -12.76 -15.00 11.48
C VAL A 336 -12.40 -15.55 10.09
N VAL A 337 -12.48 -16.87 9.92
CA VAL A 337 -12.16 -17.50 8.63
C VAL A 337 -13.09 -16.94 7.55
N GLY A 338 -12.50 -16.41 6.47
CA GLY A 338 -13.22 -15.79 5.36
C GLY A 338 -13.50 -14.28 5.50
N ILE A 339 -13.13 -13.65 6.63
CA ILE A 339 -13.22 -12.20 6.81
C ILE A 339 -11.83 -11.63 7.11
N GLU A 340 -11.27 -10.89 6.16
CA GLU A 340 -9.91 -10.33 6.21
C GLU A 340 -9.83 -9.04 7.05
N HIS A 341 -10.36 -9.09 8.28
CA HIS A 341 -10.28 -8.00 9.24
C HIS A 341 -10.27 -8.56 10.67
N PRO A 342 -9.09 -8.85 11.27
CA PRO A 342 -9.01 -9.34 12.63
C PRO A 342 -9.32 -8.24 13.65
N VAL A 343 -9.85 -8.62 14.81
CA VAL A 343 -9.99 -7.72 15.98
C VAL A 343 -9.02 -8.14 17.07
N LYS A 344 -8.61 -7.20 17.90
CA LYS A 344 -7.67 -7.44 19.01
C LYS A 344 -8.38 -7.57 20.36
N SER A 345 -7.86 -8.40 21.25
CA SER A 345 -8.27 -8.39 22.66
C SER A 345 -7.77 -7.14 23.39
N ALA A 346 -8.56 -6.62 24.31
CA ALA A 346 -8.22 -5.50 25.18
C ALA A 346 -7.28 -5.92 26.32
N SER A 347 -6.99 -5.01 27.26
CA SER A 347 -6.00 -5.20 28.34
C SER A 347 -6.25 -6.44 29.19
N ASP A 348 -7.52 -6.77 29.44
CA ASP A 348 -7.95 -7.88 30.28
C ASP A 348 -8.20 -9.17 29.47
N GLY A 349 -7.82 -9.17 28.18
CA GLY A 349 -7.98 -10.29 27.26
C GLY A 349 -9.39 -10.43 26.70
N ASP A 350 -10.32 -9.56 27.08
CA ASP A 350 -11.66 -9.52 26.51
C ASP A 350 -11.69 -8.97 25.09
N TYR A 351 -12.63 -9.46 24.29
CA TYR A 351 -12.79 -9.06 22.90
C TYR A 351 -14.26 -9.07 22.50
N TRP A 352 -14.57 -8.30 21.45
CA TRP A 352 -15.88 -8.25 20.83
C TRP A 352 -15.72 -8.31 19.31
N ARG A 353 -16.54 -9.14 18.66
CA ARG A 353 -16.57 -9.30 17.22
C ARG A 353 -18.01 -9.26 16.73
N ILE A 354 -18.41 -8.14 16.16
CA ILE A 354 -19.74 -7.99 15.55
C ILE A 354 -19.79 -8.83 14.28
N LEU A 355 -20.80 -9.69 14.18
CA LEU A 355 -21.03 -10.58 13.04
C LEU A 355 -22.51 -10.60 12.70
N VAL A 356 -22.81 -10.84 11.42
CA VAL A 356 -24.16 -11.18 10.98
C VAL A 356 -24.52 -12.60 11.45
N PRO A 357 -25.82 -12.98 11.45
CA PRO A 357 -26.21 -14.33 11.84
C PRO A 357 -25.63 -15.38 10.90
N GLY A 358 -25.02 -16.43 11.43
CA GLY A 358 -24.34 -17.46 10.63
C GLY A 358 -23.41 -18.35 11.45
N ASP A 359 -22.84 -19.36 10.79
CA ASP A 359 -21.82 -20.24 11.34
C ASP A 359 -20.43 -19.75 10.94
N TYR A 360 -19.54 -19.64 11.93
CA TYR A 360 -18.19 -19.12 11.75
C TYR A 360 -17.15 -20.05 12.39
N GLU A 361 -15.94 -20.00 11.84
CA GLU A 361 -14.75 -20.54 12.48
C GLU A 361 -13.85 -19.37 12.90
N ILE A 362 -13.55 -19.28 14.19
CA ILE A 362 -12.76 -18.21 14.79
C ILE A 362 -11.43 -18.78 15.26
N SER A 363 -10.35 -18.19 14.76
CA SER A 363 -8.98 -18.51 15.12
C SER A 363 -8.39 -17.38 15.94
N VAL A 364 -7.82 -17.73 17.10
CA VAL A 364 -7.11 -16.78 17.96
C VAL A 364 -5.62 -17.08 17.92
N THR A 365 -4.83 -16.06 17.61
CA THR A 365 -3.37 -16.05 17.69
C THR A 365 -2.94 -15.01 18.70
N ALA A 366 -1.90 -15.29 19.46
CA ALA A 366 -1.32 -14.32 20.36
C ALA A 366 0.17 -14.56 20.45
N TYR A 367 0.91 -13.48 20.62
CA TYR A 367 2.35 -13.52 20.70
C TYR A 367 2.84 -14.46 21.82
N GLY A 368 3.57 -15.50 21.44
CA GLY A 368 4.09 -16.51 22.37
C GLY A 368 3.11 -17.56 22.86
N TYR A 369 2.01 -17.72 22.14
CA TYR A 369 1.01 -18.74 22.38
C TYR A 369 0.73 -19.57 21.13
N LYS A 370 0.38 -20.84 21.34
CA LYS A 370 -0.11 -21.70 20.27
C LYS A 370 -1.48 -21.22 19.80
N ARG A 371 -1.64 -21.08 18.48
CA ARG A 371 -2.91 -20.77 17.82
C ARG A 371 -4.01 -21.75 18.25
N LYS A 372 -5.21 -21.24 18.48
CA LYS A 372 -6.40 -22.04 18.79
C LYS A 372 -7.57 -21.62 17.92
N THR A 373 -8.28 -22.59 17.36
CA THR A 373 -9.40 -22.36 16.46
C THR A 373 -10.64 -23.08 16.99
N GLN A 374 -11.80 -22.41 16.95
CA GLN A 374 -13.08 -22.93 17.43
C GLN A 374 -14.23 -22.47 16.52
N SER A 375 -15.22 -23.34 16.30
CA SER A 375 -16.44 -22.99 15.56
C SER A 375 -17.50 -22.39 16.49
N VAL A 376 -18.32 -21.48 15.96
CA VAL A 376 -19.39 -20.80 16.70
C VAL A 376 -20.57 -20.47 15.78
N HIS A 377 -21.79 -20.61 16.32
CA HIS A 377 -23.03 -20.19 15.67
C HIS A 377 -23.49 -18.85 16.24
N VAL A 378 -23.70 -17.86 15.38
CA VAL A 378 -24.19 -16.52 15.74
C VAL A 378 -25.67 -16.42 15.40
N ASN A 379 -26.50 -16.22 16.43
CA ASN A 379 -27.95 -16.03 16.28
C ASN A 379 -28.29 -14.60 15.80
N ASN A 380 -29.49 -14.43 15.22
CA ASN A 380 -30.03 -13.09 14.95
C ASN A 380 -30.57 -12.42 16.22
N SER A 381 -29.66 -11.92 17.05
CA SER A 381 -29.96 -11.28 18.33
C SER A 381 -28.95 -10.18 18.66
N THR A 382 -29.36 -9.24 19.52
CA THR A 382 -28.47 -8.28 20.20
C THR A 382 -27.82 -8.88 21.46
N VAL A 383 -28.23 -10.10 21.85
CA VAL A 383 -27.55 -10.88 22.88
C VAL A 383 -26.32 -11.56 22.27
N PRO A 384 -25.11 -11.36 22.83
CA PRO A 384 -23.88 -11.89 22.26
C PRO A 384 -23.79 -13.40 22.47
N THR A 385 -23.13 -14.08 21.54
CA THR A 385 -22.67 -15.45 21.75
C THR A 385 -21.33 -15.42 22.49
N TRP A 386 -21.28 -16.04 23.67
CA TRP A 386 -20.05 -16.11 24.46
C TRP A 386 -19.10 -17.17 23.91
N LEU A 387 -17.85 -16.79 23.63
CA LEU A 387 -16.81 -17.71 23.19
C LEU A 387 -15.47 -17.34 23.84
N ASN A 388 -14.96 -18.22 24.71
CA ASN A 388 -13.66 -18.01 25.35
C ASN A 388 -12.59 -18.87 24.69
N PHE A 389 -11.37 -18.34 24.65
CA PHE A 389 -10.18 -19.06 24.21
C PHE A 389 -9.21 -19.19 25.38
N THR A 390 -8.63 -20.38 25.54
CA THR A 390 -7.51 -20.60 26.45
C THR A 390 -6.33 -21.02 25.60
N LEU A 391 -5.32 -20.18 25.53
CA LEU A 391 -4.14 -20.38 24.73
C LEU A 391 -3.02 -20.97 25.58
N LEU A 392 -2.30 -21.95 25.01
CA LEU A 392 -1.15 -22.55 25.66
C LEU A 392 0.11 -21.77 25.28
N LYS A 393 0.93 -21.42 26.27
CA LYS A 393 2.23 -20.79 26.00
C LYS A 393 3.09 -21.70 25.15
N GLU A 394 3.78 -21.11 24.19
CA GLU A 394 4.71 -21.86 23.36
C GLU A 394 5.96 -22.22 24.18
N ASN A 395 6.35 -23.49 24.14
CA ASN A 395 7.54 -23.96 24.85
C ASN A 395 8.78 -23.65 24.02
N LEU A 396 9.47 -22.57 24.37
CA LEU A 396 10.64 -22.06 23.68
C LEU A 396 11.77 -23.09 23.58
N ASP A 397 11.99 -23.88 24.63
CA ASP A 397 13.02 -24.93 24.65
C ASP A 397 12.69 -26.06 23.68
N GLU A 398 11.42 -26.48 23.63
CA GLU A 398 10.96 -27.52 22.72
C GLU A 398 11.03 -27.05 21.26
N TRP A 399 10.58 -25.81 20.99
CA TRP A 399 10.68 -25.22 19.66
C TRP A 399 12.13 -25.15 19.19
N SER A 400 13.04 -24.68 20.05
CA SER A 400 14.47 -24.58 19.73
C SER A 400 15.07 -25.96 19.45
N GLN A 401 14.73 -27.00 20.22
CA GLN A 401 15.22 -28.36 19.98
C GLN A 401 14.81 -28.90 18.61
N VAL A 402 13.57 -28.63 18.19
CA VAL A 402 13.02 -29.14 16.93
C VAL A 402 13.52 -28.35 15.73
N ASN A 403 13.55 -27.01 15.82
CA ASN A 403 13.74 -26.14 14.65
C ASN A 403 15.14 -25.51 14.58
N ASP A 404 15.77 -25.27 15.72
CA ASP A 404 16.97 -24.43 15.83
C ASP A 404 18.10 -25.14 16.58
N PHE A 405 18.21 -26.46 16.39
CA PHE A 405 19.27 -27.31 16.94
C PHE A 405 19.45 -27.24 18.46
N GLY A 406 18.45 -26.79 19.23
CA GLY A 406 18.52 -26.60 20.68
C GLY A 406 19.33 -25.38 21.12
N LEU A 407 19.52 -24.40 20.22
CA LEU A 407 20.17 -23.12 20.53
C LEU A 407 19.32 -22.27 21.49
N ARG A 408 19.48 -22.53 22.79
CA ARG A 408 18.85 -21.71 23.84
C ARG A 408 19.20 -20.23 23.73
N SER A 409 20.39 -19.90 23.27
CA SER A 409 20.84 -18.52 23.07
C SER A 409 20.02 -17.73 22.04
N ASN A 410 19.24 -18.39 21.18
CA ASN A 410 18.33 -17.77 20.22
C ASN A 410 16.89 -17.64 20.76
N VAL A 411 16.55 -18.34 21.84
CA VAL A 411 15.19 -18.35 22.42
C VAL A 411 15.11 -17.83 23.85
N ILE A 412 16.24 -17.39 24.42
CA ILE A 412 16.25 -16.65 25.69
C ILE A 412 15.72 -15.24 25.43
N LYS A 413 14.70 -14.84 26.20
CA LYS A 413 14.15 -13.48 26.16
C LYS A 413 15.23 -12.46 26.48
N MET A 414 15.36 -11.46 25.63
CA MET A 414 16.35 -10.39 25.77
C MET A 414 15.76 -9.24 26.58
N ASN A 415 16.47 -8.73 27.58
CA ASN A 415 16.05 -7.53 28.31
C ASN A 415 16.44 -6.24 27.57
N SER A 416 17.42 -6.32 26.67
CA SER A 416 17.93 -5.21 25.85
C SER A 416 18.59 -5.77 24.58
N TYR A 417 18.57 -4.99 23.50
CA TYR A 417 19.33 -5.27 22.29
C TYR A 417 20.85 -5.30 22.56
N ASN A 418 21.58 -6.10 21.78
CA ASN A 418 23.03 -6.20 21.91
C ASN A 418 23.69 -4.91 21.46
N THR A 419 24.62 -4.40 22.26
CA THR A 419 25.50 -3.30 21.83
C THR A 419 26.47 -3.80 20.75
N ARG A 420 27.03 -2.89 19.94
CA ARG A 420 28.03 -3.23 18.91
C ARG A 420 29.17 -4.09 19.45
N ALA A 421 29.67 -3.78 20.65
CA ALA A 421 30.75 -4.54 21.30
C ALA A 421 30.31 -5.96 21.70
N LEU A 422 29.12 -6.11 22.28
CA LEU A 422 28.59 -7.41 22.66
C LEU A 422 28.26 -8.28 21.43
N PHE A 423 27.69 -7.67 20.39
CA PHE A 423 27.43 -8.33 19.11
C PHE A 423 28.71 -8.88 18.47
N LEU A 424 29.76 -8.06 18.42
CA LEU A 424 31.08 -8.47 17.94
C LEU A 424 31.68 -9.60 18.78
N SER A 425 31.54 -9.54 20.11
CA SER A 425 31.98 -10.62 21.00
C SER A 425 31.27 -11.94 20.69
N ASN A 426 29.96 -11.90 20.47
CA ASN A 426 29.17 -13.08 20.11
C ASN A 426 29.62 -13.69 18.77
N LEU A 427 29.86 -12.87 17.75
CA LEU A 427 30.38 -13.35 16.47
C LEU A 427 31.79 -13.94 16.61
N LYS A 428 32.65 -13.32 17.43
CA LYS A 428 34.01 -13.83 17.67
C LYS A 428 33.99 -15.18 18.37
N GLU A 429 33.07 -15.39 19.30
CA GLU A 429 32.84 -16.69 19.94
C GLU A 429 32.43 -17.75 18.91
N LEU A 430 31.54 -17.40 17.97
CA LEU A 430 31.13 -18.32 16.90
C LEU A 430 32.29 -18.70 15.97
N GLU A 431 33.11 -17.73 15.54
CA GLU A 431 34.32 -18.00 14.77
C GLU A 431 35.26 -18.95 15.52
N ASN A 432 35.55 -18.68 16.79
CA ASN A 432 36.41 -19.53 17.61
C ASN A 432 35.86 -20.95 17.76
N SER A 433 34.54 -21.09 17.75
CA SER A 433 33.85 -22.36 17.92
C SER A 433 33.91 -23.27 16.68
N LEU A 434 34.13 -22.71 15.48
CA LEU A 434 34.21 -23.46 14.22
C LEU A 434 34.98 -22.68 13.13
N SER A 435 36.28 -22.44 13.37
CA SER A 435 37.11 -21.53 12.54
C SER A 435 37.35 -21.98 11.10
N ASN A 436 37.07 -23.24 10.77
CA ASN A 436 37.11 -23.75 9.39
C ASN A 436 35.84 -23.45 8.59
N VAL A 437 34.78 -22.99 9.25
CA VAL A 437 33.44 -22.78 8.64
C VAL A 437 32.94 -21.36 8.84
N ALA A 438 33.42 -20.67 9.88
CA ALA A 438 33.08 -19.29 10.19
C ALA A 438 34.32 -18.39 10.22
N GLU A 439 34.21 -17.17 9.69
CA GLU A 439 35.25 -16.14 9.72
C GLU A 439 34.64 -14.77 10.01
N LEU A 440 35.23 -14.04 10.95
CA LEU A 440 34.87 -12.65 11.23
C LEU A 440 35.83 -11.72 10.50
N VAL A 441 35.32 -11.04 9.48
CA VAL A 441 36.07 -10.04 8.70
C VAL A 441 35.73 -8.64 9.21
N THR A 442 36.75 -7.93 9.68
CA THR A 442 36.66 -6.49 9.97
C THR A 442 37.62 -5.74 9.07
N THR A 443 37.14 -5.04 8.04
CA THR A 443 38.04 -4.28 7.16
C THR A 443 38.46 -2.95 7.79
N PRO A 444 39.77 -2.61 7.78
CA PRO A 444 40.23 -1.29 8.19
C PRO A 444 39.87 -0.24 7.14
N SER A 445 39.44 0.93 7.58
CA SER A 445 39.60 2.14 6.78
C SER A 445 41.08 2.54 6.84
N SER A 446 41.61 3.13 5.77
CA SER A 446 42.98 3.65 5.66
C SER A 446 43.63 4.07 6.99
N LEU A 447 44.80 3.51 7.35
CA LEU A 447 45.84 3.98 8.31
C LEU A 447 45.44 4.70 9.63
N ASP A 448 44.17 4.73 9.99
CA ASP A 448 43.61 5.58 11.03
C ASP A 448 42.96 4.66 12.07
N HIS A 449 43.66 4.52 13.20
CA HIS A 449 43.42 3.49 14.22
C HIS A 449 42.08 3.63 14.96
N ASP A 450 41.35 4.74 14.78
CA ASP A 450 40.13 5.10 15.50
C ASP A 450 38.83 5.04 14.65
N SER A 451 38.90 4.47 13.45
CA SER A 451 37.75 4.42 12.53
C SER A 451 36.83 3.21 12.72
N GLU A 452 35.51 3.44 12.64
CA GLU A 452 34.47 2.41 12.68
C GLU A 452 34.62 1.40 11.53
N LYS A 453 35.04 0.18 11.88
CA LYS A 453 35.18 -0.95 10.95
C LYS A 453 33.82 -1.55 10.60
N THR A 454 33.57 -1.78 9.31
CA THR A 454 32.46 -2.62 8.82
C THR A 454 32.66 -4.05 9.31
N ILE A 455 31.56 -4.66 9.76
CA ILE A 455 31.53 -6.01 10.31
C ILE A 455 30.92 -6.93 9.26
N GLN A 456 31.60 -8.03 8.98
CA GLN A 456 31.10 -9.07 8.10
C GLN A 456 31.44 -10.43 8.71
N PHE A 457 30.43 -11.28 8.89
CA PHE A 457 30.62 -12.65 9.38
C PHE A 457 30.30 -13.64 8.25
N LYS A 458 31.31 -14.40 7.82
CA LYS A 458 31.21 -15.35 6.71
C LYS A 458 30.95 -16.75 7.26
N VAL A 459 30.03 -17.48 6.64
CA VAL A 459 29.77 -18.89 6.94
C VAL A 459 29.74 -19.69 5.64
N THR A 460 30.64 -20.66 5.51
CA THR A 460 30.71 -21.56 4.34
C THR A 460 31.51 -22.82 4.66
N GLU A 461 31.36 -23.89 3.87
CA GLU A 461 32.25 -25.04 3.97
C GLU A 461 33.69 -24.65 3.56
N ASN A 462 34.64 -24.70 4.50
CA ASN A 462 36.06 -24.37 4.29
C ASN A 462 36.33 -22.89 3.95
N VAL A 463 36.25 -22.05 4.98
CA VAL A 463 36.60 -20.63 4.91
C VAL A 463 38.11 -20.50 4.69
N GLY A 464 38.50 -20.03 3.50
CA GLY A 464 39.89 -19.99 3.04
C GLY A 464 40.13 -20.74 1.72
N SER A 465 39.19 -21.57 1.29
CA SER A 465 39.18 -22.12 -0.08
C SER A 465 38.69 -21.07 -1.10
N PRO A 466 39.09 -21.18 -2.39
CA PRO A 466 38.58 -20.28 -3.43
C PRO A 466 37.05 -20.36 -3.53
N ASP A 467 36.38 -19.22 -3.36
CA ASP A 467 34.92 -19.10 -3.33
C ASP A 467 34.30 -18.79 -4.71
N GLU A 468 35.11 -18.75 -5.78
CA GLU A 468 34.65 -18.42 -7.14
C GLU A 468 33.56 -19.36 -7.67
N PHE A 469 33.51 -20.60 -7.15
CA PHE A 469 32.53 -21.62 -7.51
C PHE A 469 31.31 -21.66 -6.58
N LYS A 470 31.24 -20.76 -5.59
CA LYS A 470 30.14 -20.68 -4.63
C LYS A 470 29.31 -19.41 -4.85
N PHE A 471 28.02 -19.49 -4.60
CA PHE A 471 27.12 -18.32 -4.60
C PHE A 471 27.38 -17.48 -3.35
N LYS A 472 27.67 -16.19 -3.53
CA LYS A 472 27.86 -15.23 -2.45
C LYS A 472 26.52 -14.58 -2.13
N ILE A 473 25.98 -14.89 -0.95
CA ILE A 473 24.69 -14.37 -0.48
C ILE A 473 24.94 -13.44 0.70
N ALA A 474 24.55 -12.18 0.55
CA ALA A 474 24.59 -11.19 1.63
C ALA A 474 23.27 -11.15 2.38
N ILE A 475 23.32 -11.07 3.70
CA ILE A 475 22.17 -10.81 4.58
C ILE A 475 22.51 -9.58 5.40
N LEU A 476 21.82 -8.48 5.14
CA LEU A 476 22.01 -7.19 5.78
C LEU A 476 20.92 -6.97 6.84
N GLY A 477 21.30 -6.58 8.05
CA GLY A 477 20.37 -6.27 9.13
C GLY A 477 20.77 -5.02 9.89
N GLY A 478 19.78 -4.27 10.37
CA GLY A 478 19.97 -3.05 11.16
C GLY A 478 20.32 -1.81 10.37
N LEU A 479 20.05 -1.78 9.06
CA LEU A 479 20.28 -0.60 8.22
C LEU A 479 19.46 0.61 8.69
N TYR A 480 18.27 0.35 9.23
CA TYR A 480 17.37 1.34 9.80
C TYR A 480 17.53 1.36 11.33
N ILE A 481 17.81 2.53 11.91
CA ILE A 481 18.15 2.68 13.33
C ILE A 481 17.03 2.24 14.28
N ASN A 482 15.78 2.40 13.84
CA ASN A 482 14.56 2.04 14.54
C ASN A 482 14.21 0.55 14.40
N GLU A 483 15.02 -0.24 13.69
CA GLU A 483 14.81 -1.67 13.45
C GLU A 483 15.92 -2.57 14.05
N PRO A 484 16.29 -2.41 15.34
CA PRO A 484 17.39 -3.16 15.94
C PRO A 484 17.17 -4.69 15.99
N ALA A 485 15.91 -5.15 16.01
CA ALA A 485 15.56 -6.57 16.04
C ALA A 485 16.11 -7.35 14.83
N THR A 486 16.21 -6.70 13.67
CA THR A 486 16.71 -7.32 12.43
C THR A 486 18.19 -7.74 12.55
N ARG A 487 18.98 -7.03 13.37
CA ARG A 487 20.37 -7.42 13.69
C ARG A 487 20.44 -8.65 14.56
N GLU A 488 19.56 -8.76 15.53
CA GLU A 488 19.53 -9.93 16.42
C GLU A 488 19.14 -11.19 15.65
N ILE A 489 18.16 -11.07 14.74
CA ILE A 489 17.77 -12.17 13.85
C ILE A 489 18.94 -12.60 12.96
N LEU A 490 19.76 -11.65 12.49
CA LEU A 490 20.99 -11.93 11.75
C LEU A 490 22.01 -12.71 12.58
N LEU A 491 22.15 -12.41 13.88
CA LEU A 491 22.98 -13.20 14.80
C LEU A 491 22.39 -14.60 15.06
N PHE A 492 21.06 -14.71 15.17
CA PHE A 492 20.38 -16.00 15.36
C PHE A 492 20.58 -16.93 14.15
N LEU A 493 20.45 -16.39 12.93
CA LEU A 493 20.77 -17.11 11.70
C LEU A 493 22.24 -17.55 11.65
N ALA A 494 23.18 -16.68 12.02
CA ALA A 494 24.60 -17.03 12.05
C ALA A 494 24.86 -18.21 13.00
N ARG A 495 24.24 -18.21 14.19
CA ARG A 495 24.30 -19.34 15.14
C ARG A 495 23.68 -20.61 14.56
N HIS A 496 22.51 -20.48 13.92
CA HIS A 496 21.79 -21.59 13.31
C HIS A 496 22.65 -22.35 12.29
N TYR A 497 23.25 -21.64 11.33
CA TYR A 497 24.07 -22.27 10.28
C TYR A 497 25.37 -22.87 10.84
N VAL A 498 26.03 -22.21 11.79
CA VAL A 498 27.24 -22.73 12.43
C VAL A 498 26.94 -24.00 13.23
N GLU A 499 25.86 -24.01 14.02
CA GLU A 499 25.48 -25.18 14.81
C GLU A 499 24.95 -26.33 13.94
N GLY A 500 24.15 -26.03 12.92
CA GLY A 500 23.66 -27.02 11.97
C GLY A 500 24.79 -27.72 11.24
N TYR A 501 25.82 -26.98 10.80
CA TYR A 501 27.01 -27.58 10.22
C TYR A 501 27.80 -28.41 11.25
N ARG A 502 27.97 -27.91 12.48
CA ARG A 502 28.61 -28.66 13.59
C ARG A 502 27.91 -30.00 13.84
N LYS A 503 26.58 -30.02 13.82
CA LYS A 503 25.75 -31.22 13.98
C LYS A 503 25.64 -32.09 12.73
N LYS A 504 26.27 -31.67 11.61
CA LYS A 504 26.24 -32.36 10.31
C LYS A 504 24.83 -32.52 9.75
N ASP A 505 24.00 -31.48 9.91
CA ASP A 505 22.72 -31.42 9.22
C ASP A 505 22.92 -31.51 7.71
N LYS A 506 22.19 -32.41 7.05
CA LYS A 506 22.45 -32.75 5.64
C LYS A 506 22.15 -31.58 4.71
N ASP A 507 21.12 -30.81 5.02
CA ASP A 507 20.66 -29.72 4.17
C ASP A 507 21.62 -28.53 4.30
N ILE A 508 22.00 -28.17 5.52
CA ILE A 508 22.96 -27.08 5.78
C ILE A 508 24.34 -27.40 5.21
N VAL A 509 24.86 -28.62 5.40
CA VAL A 509 26.16 -29.01 4.83
C VAL A 509 26.12 -28.97 3.30
N SER A 510 25.07 -29.53 2.69
CA SER A 510 24.86 -29.48 1.24
C SER A 510 24.76 -28.04 0.72
N PHE A 511 24.08 -27.16 1.45
CA PHE A 511 23.92 -25.76 1.11
C PHE A 511 25.24 -24.97 1.20
N LEU A 512 25.96 -25.07 2.33
CA LEU A 512 27.24 -24.37 2.55
C LEU A 512 28.39 -24.88 1.66
N SER A 513 28.24 -26.06 1.04
CA SER A 513 29.14 -26.52 -0.02
C SER A 513 29.05 -25.68 -1.30
N LYS A 514 27.88 -25.09 -1.56
CA LYS A 514 27.54 -24.34 -2.79
C LYS A 514 27.48 -22.84 -2.57
N ALA A 515 27.42 -22.38 -1.33
CA ALA A 515 27.20 -20.98 -0.99
C ALA A 515 28.17 -20.46 0.08
N VAL A 516 28.40 -19.15 0.05
CA VAL A 516 29.01 -18.38 1.13
C VAL A 516 27.96 -17.41 1.64
N LEU A 517 27.56 -17.58 2.90
CA LEU A 517 26.69 -16.65 3.59
C LEU A 517 27.52 -15.52 4.20
N HIS A 518 27.12 -14.28 3.96
CA HIS A 518 27.73 -13.10 4.54
C HIS A 518 26.70 -12.36 5.39
N PHE A 519 26.82 -12.50 6.71
CA PHE A 519 25.99 -11.79 7.68
C PHE A 519 26.61 -10.42 7.97
N ILE A 520 25.92 -9.35 7.59
CA ILE A 520 26.41 -7.97 7.64
C ILE A 520 25.51 -7.16 8.58
N PRO A 521 25.90 -6.97 9.86
CA PRO A 521 25.17 -6.08 10.76
C PRO A 521 25.61 -4.61 10.54
N TYR A 522 24.64 -3.70 10.46
CA TYR A 522 24.89 -2.26 10.40
C TYR A 522 24.61 -1.59 11.74
N PHE A 523 25.54 -0.77 12.23
CA PHE A 523 25.40 -0.01 13.48
C PHE A 523 25.57 1.47 13.18
N GLU A 524 24.61 2.28 13.61
CA GLU A 524 24.64 3.74 13.44
C GLU A 524 25.03 4.45 14.74
N GLN A 525 25.58 5.66 14.65
CA GLN A 525 26.19 6.37 15.79
C GLN A 525 25.18 6.90 16.83
N ASN A 526 23.90 7.09 16.48
CA ASN A 526 22.90 7.78 17.32
C ASN A 526 21.68 6.92 17.71
N GLU A 527 21.88 5.67 18.16
CA GLU A 527 20.78 4.74 18.46
C GLU A 527 19.82 5.17 19.58
N ASN A 528 20.13 6.23 20.35
CA ASN A 528 19.31 6.67 21.49
C ASN A 528 18.24 7.73 21.15
N SER A 529 18.16 8.21 19.91
CA SER A 529 17.36 9.40 19.56
C SER A 529 15.92 9.14 19.07
N TYR A 530 15.47 7.88 18.99
CA TYR A 530 14.17 7.54 18.41
C TYR A 530 13.19 6.96 19.43
N GLU A 531 11.91 7.06 19.09
CA GLU A 531 10.81 6.63 19.95
C GLU A 531 10.71 5.10 20.00
N LYS A 532 10.78 4.53 21.21
CA LYS A 532 10.76 3.08 21.46
C LYS A 532 9.34 2.52 21.50
N ILE A 533 8.55 2.88 20.50
CA ILE A 533 7.15 2.47 20.37
C ILE A 533 7.00 1.76 19.03
N CYS A 534 6.15 0.73 18.96
CA CYS A 534 5.78 0.13 17.69
C CYS A 534 5.18 1.21 16.78
N SER A 535 5.97 1.62 15.79
CA SER A 535 5.54 2.51 14.72
C SER A 535 5.54 1.72 13.41
N THR A 536 4.45 1.84 12.66
CA THR A 536 4.35 1.45 11.24
C THR A 536 4.79 2.59 10.32
N ASP A 537 4.95 3.79 10.88
CA ASP A 537 5.37 5.00 10.19
C ASP A 537 6.91 4.99 10.14
N ASP A 538 7.50 4.88 8.93
CA ASP A 538 8.95 5.04 8.77
C ASP A 538 9.37 6.53 8.72
N GLN A 539 8.54 7.52 9.09
CA GLN A 539 8.90 8.96 9.16
C GLN A 539 10.16 9.26 10.00
N ALA A 540 10.61 8.32 10.81
CA ALA A 540 11.95 8.32 11.40
C ALA A 540 13.05 7.87 10.41
N VAL A 541 13.00 8.29 9.13
CA VAL A 541 14.03 7.93 8.13
C VAL A 541 15.34 8.59 8.53
N VAL A 542 16.31 7.73 8.79
CA VAL A 542 17.63 8.04 9.32
C VAL A 542 18.59 8.40 8.20
N THR A 543 19.70 9.03 8.58
CA THR A 543 20.78 9.50 7.70
C THR A 543 21.25 8.43 6.72
N ALA A 544 21.59 7.20 7.16
CA ALA A 544 22.22 6.21 6.29
C ALA A 544 21.31 5.69 5.13
N PRO A 545 20.08 5.21 5.36
CA PRO A 545 19.16 4.83 4.27
C PRO A 545 18.89 5.98 3.29
N LEU A 546 18.75 7.21 3.80
CA LEU A 546 18.52 8.38 2.96
C LEU A 546 19.72 8.67 2.05
N LEU A 547 20.94 8.65 2.59
CA LEU A 547 22.16 8.83 1.81
C LEU A 547 22.34 7.75 0.75
N ILE A 548 21.97 6.50 1.05
CA ILE A 548 21.97 5.42 0.04
C ILE A 548 20.88 5.68 -1.01
N ALA A 549 19.67 6.03 -0.62
CA ALA A 549 18.58 6.32 -1.54
C ALA A 549 18.90 7.48 -2.50
N THR A 550 19.60 8.52 -2.03
CA THR A 550 20.01 9.69 -2.83
C THR A 550 21.37 9.53 -3.52
N ASN A 551 22.04 8.38 -3.35
CA ASN A 551 23.39 8.12 -3.87
C ASN A 551 24.45 9.13 -3.38
N GLN A 552 24.37 9.49 -2.09
CA GLN A 552 25.27 10.38 -1.34
C GLN A 552 25.92 9.65 -0.15
N GLN A 553 26.13 8.33 -0.25
CA GLN A 553 26.70 7.50 0.80
C GLN A 553 28.06 7.97 1.36
N ASP A 554 28.81 8.76 0.59
CA ASP A 554 30.12 9.32 0.95
C ASP A 554 30.06 10.42 2.01
N GLU A 555 28.87 10.98 2.27
CA GLU A 555 28.67 11.98 3.32
C GLU A 555 28.83 11.40 4.74
N GLN A 556 28.68 10.08 4.91
CA GLN A 556 28.83 9.39 6.19
C GLN A 556 29.83 8.23 6.08
N LYS A 557 30.93 8.33 6.83
CA LYS A 557 32.05 7.36 6.79
C LYS A 557 31.62 5.90 6.95
N THR A 558 30.68 5.62 7.87
CA THR A 558 30.18 4.27 8.14
C THR A 558 29.37 3.71 6.96
N THR A 559 28.59 4.56 6.31
CA THR A 559 27.78 4.24 5.12
C THR A 559 28.66 4.06 3.88
N ASP A 560 29.66 4.92 3.68
CA ASP A 560 30.69 4.79 2.64
C ASP A 560 31.49 3.48 2.78
N ASN A 561 31.85 3.10 4.01
CA ASN A 561 32.55 1.84 4.25
C ASN A 561 31.70 0.62 3.89
N LEU A 562 30.41 0.62 4.26
CA LEU A 562 29.47 -0.41 3.83
C LEU A 562 29.39 -0.47 2.30
N TRP A 563 29.22 0.68 1.65
CA TRP A 563 29.11 0.79 0.21
C TRP A 563 30.33 0.24 -0.53
N LYS A 564 31.54 0.64 -0.13
CA LYS A 564 32.81 0.13 -0.68
C LYS A 564 32.98 -1.37 -0.47
N MET A 565 32.54 -1.90 0.66
CA MET A 565 32.55 -3.34 0.92
C MET A 565 31.59 -4.07 -0.05
N LEU A 566 30.36 -3.59 -0.21
CA LEU A 566 29.38 -4.18 -1.14
C LEU A 566 29.90 -4.19 -2.60
N GLN A 567 30.55 -3.10 -3.03
CA GLN A 567 31.19 -3.01 -4.36
C GLN A 567 32.33 -4.02 -4.55
N ARG A 568 33.15 -4.22 -3.51
CA ARG A 568 34.33 -5.09 -3.58
C ARG A 568 33.96 -6.58 -3.59
N GLU A 569 32.99 -6.98 -2.78
CA GLU A 569 32.64 -8.40 -2.62
C GLU A 569 31.84 -8.97 -3.80
N GLN A 570 31.07 -8.12 -4.51
CA GLN A 570 30.24 -8.47 -5.68
C GLN A 570 29.30 -9.67 -5.40
N PHE A 571 28.31 -9.44 -4.54
CA PHE A 571 27.34 -10.48 -4.16
C PHE A 571 26.45 -10.92 -5.32
N ASP A 572 26.17 -12.22 -5.40
CA ASP A 572 25.24 -12.78 -6.40
C ASP A 572 23.77 -12.47 -6.03
N MET A 573 23.48 -12.36 -4.73
CA MET A 573 22.18 -12.01 -4.17
C MET A 573 22.34 -11.35 -2.79
N MET A 574 21.44 -10.43 -2.45
CA MET A 574 21.40 -9.79 -1.13
C MET A 574 19.98 -9.74 -0.57
N PHE A 575 19.83 -10.08 0.71
CA PHE A 575 18.60 -9.94 1.47
C PHE A 575 18.75 -8.85 2.53
N SER A 576 17.88 -7.85 2.51
CA SER A 576 17.75 -6.82 3.55
C SER A 576 16.68 -7.26 4.54
N LEU A 577 17.03 -7.49 5.80
CA LEU A 577 16.06 -7.79 6.86
C LEU A 577 15.48 -6.48 7.39
N GLU A 578 14.15 -6.36 7.35
CA GLU A 578 13.44 -5.09 7.60
C GLU A 578 12.21 -5.26 8.50
N GLY A 579 11.74 -4.15 9.08
CA GLY A 579 10.48 -4.05 9.82
C GLY A 579 9.37 -3.27 9.09
N GLY A 580 8.25 -3.06 9.78
CA GLY A 580 7.13 -2.20 9.34
C GLY A 580 6.06 -2.87 8.47
N SER A 581 6.28 -4.10 8.03
CA SER A 581 5.25 -4.96 7.42
C SER A 581 5.74 -6.41 7.37
N ILE A 582 4.84 -7.36 7.09
CA ILE A 582 5.20 -8.75 6.80
C ILE A 582 5.00 -8.96 5.30
N SER A 583 6.07 -8.73 4.54
CA SER A 583 6.10 -8.92 3.09
C SER A 583 7.51 -9.17 2.57
N ILE A 584 7.61 -9.66 1.34
CA ILE A 584 8.83 -9.60 0.55
C ILE A 584 8.71 -8.48 -0.48
N LYS A 585 9.75 -7.67 -0.65
CA LYS A 585 9.80 -6.58 -1.64
C LYS A 585 11.05 -6.68 -2.49
N GLY A 586 10.93 -6.33 -3.77
CA GLY A 586 12.05 -6.24 -4.70
C GLY A 586 12.14 -4.83 -5.33
N PRO A 587 13.18 -4.57 -6.13
CA PRO A 587 13.36 -3.29 -6.81
C PRO A 587 12.27 -3.03 -7.87
N THR A 588 11.99 -1.76 -8.13
CA THR A 588 11.08 -1.27 -9.16
C THR A 588 11.70 -1.48 -10.54
N ILE A 589 11.38 -2.58 -11.21
CA ILE A 589 11.96 -2.90 -12.53
C ILE A 589 10.89 -3.31 -13.55
N HIS A 590 11.21 -3.11 -14.83
CA HIS A 590 10.45 -3.59 -15.99
C HIS A 590 10.16 -5.11 -15.89
N PRO A 591 8.95 -5.60 -16.23
CA PRO A 591 8.49 -7.00 -16.06
C PRO A 591 9.27 -8.11 -16.79
N ARG A 592 10.36 -7.79 -17.51
CA ARG A 592 11.24 -8.77 -18.18
C ARG A 592 12.60 -8.95 -17.48
N ASN A 593 12.75 -8.48 -16.25
CA ASN A 593 13.98 -8.70 -15.47
C ASN A 593 13.92 -10.04 -14.73
N THR A 594 15.06 -10.74 -14.61
CA THR A 594 15.14 -12.00 -13.87
C THR A 594 14.67 -11.84 -12.42
N ILE A 595 14.94 -10.69 -11.78
CA ILE A 595 14.59 -10.48 -10.37
C ILE A 595 13.08 -10.41 -10.12
N SER A 596 12.29 -9.90 -11.08
CA SER A 596 10.83 -9.82 -10.91
C SER A 596 10.18 -11.20 -10.94
N ILE A 597 10.73 -12.13 -11.73
CA ILE A 597 10.24 -13.52 -11.78
C ILE A 597 10.68 -14.28 -10.53
N ILE A 598 11.93 -14.10 -10.08
CA ILE A 598 12.40 -14.70 -8.82
C ILE A 598 11.58 -14.18 -7.63
N LEU A 599 11.25 -12.88 -7.62
CA LEU A 599 10.42 -12.29 -6.58
C LEU A 599 9.04 -12.94 -6.53
N GLN A 600 8.41 -13.19 -7.68
CA GLN A 600 7.12 -13.87 -7.75
C GLN A 600 7.18 -15.31 -7.20
N ASP A 601 8.22 -16.07 -7.56
CA ASP A 601 8.47 -17.42 -7.00
C ASP A 601 8.64 -17.36 -5.47
N TYR A 602 9.32 -16.33 -4.96
CA TYR A 602 9.53 -16.16 -3.53
C TYR A 602 8.30 -15.63 -2.80
N GLU A 603 7.48 -14.77 -3.42
CA GLU A 603 6.20 -14.32 -2.87
C GLU A 603 5.27 -15.51 -2.63
N GLU A 604 5.17 -16.44 -3.59
CA GLU A 604 4.37 -17.67 -3.42
C GLU A 604 4.87 -18.51 -2.23
N LEU A 605 6.19 -18.68 -2.10
CA LEU A 605 6.82 -19.38 -0.97
C LEU A 605 6.65 -18.62 0.36
N TYR A 606 6.67 -17.30 0.32
CA TYR A 606 6.54 -16.42 1.46
C TYR A 606 5.11 -16.47 2.03
N TYR A 607 4.10 -16.22 1.19
CA TYR A 607 2.70 -16.19 1.62
C TYR A 607 2.16 -17.58 1.99
N SER A 608 2.66 -18.66 1.39
CA SER A 608 2.26 -20.03 1.77
C SER A 608 2.72 -20.45 3.17
N ASN A 609 3.77 -19.82 3.71
CA ASN A 609 4.32 -20.12 5.04
C ASN A 609 3.96 -19.07 6.10
N LEU A 610 3.16 -18.06 5.76
CA LEU A 610 2.77 -17.00 6.67
C LEU A 610 1.79 -17.51 7.74
N LYS A 611 2.13 -17.30 9.02
CA LYS A 611 1.21 -17.57 10.14
C LYS A 611 0.36 -16.36 10.53
N ASN A 612 0.89 -15.15 10.33
CA ASN A 612 0.29 -13.88 10.71
C ASN A 612 0.43 -12.90 9.53
N THR A 613 -0.64 -12.16 9.21
CA THR A 613 -0.61 -11.04 8.27
C THR A 613 -0.69 -9.74 9.06
N CYS A 614 0.03 -8.70 8.61
CA CYS A 614 -0.28 -7.36 9.08
C CYS A 614 -1.61 -6.93 8.45
N GLY A 615 -2.45 -6.20 9.20
CA GLY A 615 -3.46 -5.34 8.55
C GLY A 615 -2.76 -4.41 7.54
N GLU A 616 -3.44 -4.01 6.47
CA GLU A 616 -2.81 -3.29 5.36
C GLU A 616 -1.89 -2.14 5.86
N PRO A 617 -0.62 -2.10 5.44
CA PRO A 617 0.36 -1.17 5.98
C PRO A 617 -0.02 0.28 5.69
N LEU A 618 0.22 1.10 6.71
CA LEU A 618 -0.33 2.43 6.97
C LEU A 618 0.20 3.58 6.09
N ASP A 619 1.18 3.37 5.21
CA ASP A 619 1.80 4.51 4.53
C ASP A 619 2.46 4.13 3.18
N ARG A 620 2.04 4.77 2.08
CA ARG A 620 2.66 4.58 0.74
C ARG A 620 3.75 5.59 0.42
N LYS A 621 3.80 6.77 1.06
CA LYS A 621 4.83 7.78 0.73
C LYS A 621 6.23 7.44 1.24
N ILE A 622 6.31 6.48 2.15
CA ILE A 622 7.54 6.11 2.86
C ILE A 622 8.10 4.76 2.36
N ASN A 623 7.25 3.98 1.68
CA ASN A 623 7.72 2.94 0.77
C ASN A 623 8.72 3.50 -0.26
N ASP A 624 8.71 4.80 -0.60
CA ASP A 624 9.68 5.38 -1.51
C ASP A 624 11.13 5.31 -1.02
N VAL A 625 11.46 5.54 0.26
CA VAL A 625 12.89 5.48 0.67
C VAL A 625 13.39 4.04 0.74
N LYS A 626 12.66 3.15 1.41
CA LYS A 626 13.02 1.71 1.45
C LYS A 626 13.09 1.15 0.02
N GLN A 627 12.15 1.53 -0.85
CA GLN A 627 12.17 1.16 -2.27
C GLN A 627 13.33 1.80 -3.04
N ASN A 628 13.64 3.07 -2.80
CA ASN A 628 14.77 3.76 -3.42
C ASN A 628 16.11 3.15 -2.99
N VAL A 629 16.24 2.68 -1.74
CA VAL A 629 17.41 1.92 -1.29
C VAL A 629 17.54 0.62 -2.08
N LEU A 630 16.46 -0.15 -2.22
CA LEU A 630 16.44 -1.38 -3.04
C LEU A 630 16.80 -1.07 -4.51
N ASP A 631 16.22 0.00 -5.05
CA ASP A 631 16.45 0.45 -6.42
C ASP A 631 17.89 0.92 -6.61
N THR A 632 18.49 1.61 -5.65
CA THR A 632 19.89 2.03 -5.68
C THR A 632 20.83 0.82 -5.62
N PHE A 633 20.60 -0.14 -4.71
CA PHE A 633 21.40 -1.36 -4.65
C PHE A 633 21.33 -2.15 -5.97
N ASN A 634 20.16 -2.23 -6.59
CA ASN A 634 20.00 -2.93 -7.85
C ASN A 634 20.56 -2.13 -9.05
N ASN A 635 20.27 -0.84 -9.15
CA ASN A 635 20.56 -0.04 -10.34
C ASN A 635 22.00 0.49 -10.35
N VAL A 636 22.57 0.79 -9.18
CA VAL A 636 23.93 1.34 -9.04
C VAL A 636 24.93 0.24 -8.73
N LEU A 637 24.70 -0.58 -7.69
CA LEU A 637 25.63 -1.66 -7.33
C LEU A 637 25.48 -2.92 -8.20
N LYS A 638 24.39 -3.03 -8.97
CA LYS A 638 24.07 -4.24 -9.76
C LYS A 638 23.93 -5.51 -8.91
N ILE A 639 23.56 -5.36 -7.64
CA ILE A 639 23.31 -6.47 -6.72
C ILE A 639 21.82 -6.78 -6.70
N LYS A 640 21.46 -8.04 -6.97
CA LYS A 640 20.08 -8.52 -6.90
C LYS A 640 19.60 -8.51 -5.45
N THR A 641 18.91 -7.46 -5.05
CA THR A 641 18.53 -7.21 -3.65
C THR A 641 17.04 -7.40 -3.44
N MET A 642 16.66 -8.06 -2.35
CA MET A 642 15.27 -8.19 -1.91
C MET A 642 15.17 -7.82 -0.43
N ALA A 643 14.11 -7.14 -0.04
CA ALA A 643 13.79 -6.89 1.36
C ALA A 643 12.87 -7.98 1.90
N LEU A 644 13.26 -8.59 3.02
CA LEU A 644 12.47 -9.53 3.81
C LEU A 644 11.97 -8.78 5.04
N ARG A 645 10.71 -8.34 4.99
CA ARG A 645 10.10 -7.61 6.10
C ARG A 645 9.47 -8.61 7.07
N LEU A 646 9.90 -8.61 8.33
CA LEU A 646 9.69 -9.72 9.27
C LEU A 646 8.62 -9.45 10.33
N THR A 647 8.17 -8.20 10.48
CA THR A 647 7.29 -7.75 11.56
C THR A 647 6.47 -6.54 11.14
N CYS A 648 5.28 -6.38 11.69
CA CYS A 648 4.43 -5.22 11.43
C CYS A 648 4.98 -3.91 12.04
N CYS A 649 5.84 -4.00 13.06
CA CYS A 649 6.43 -2.82 13.70
C CYS A 649 7.86 -2.59 13.19
N ASN A 650 8.29 -1.35 13.04
CA ASN A 650 9.72 -1.06 12.83
C ASN A 650 10.52 -1.36 14.10
N TYR A 651 10.06 -0.82 15.24
CA TYR A 651 10.62 -1.11 16.55
C TYR A 651 9.82 -2.19 17.27
N ILE A 652 10.51 -3.22 17.76
CA ILE A 652 9.95 -4.29 18.57
C ILE A 652 10.58 -4.23 19.96
N ASP A 653 9.87 -4.62 21.01
CA ASP A 653 10.48 -4.78 22.33
C ASP A 653 11.53 -5.91 22.30
N PRO A 654 12.71 -5.78 22.95
CA PRO A 654 13.69 -6.86 23.02
C PRO A 654 13.12 -8.21 23.51
N LEU A 655 12.15 -8.19 24.42
CA LEU A 655 11.45 -9.39 24.91
C LEU A 655 10.63 -10.08 23.79
N GLU A 656 10.28 -9.31 22.77
CA GLU A 656 9.51 -9.72 21.61
C GLU A 656 10.38 -10.10 20.39
N THR A 657 11.71 -10.11 20.51
CA THR A 657 12.57 -10.49 19.36
C THR A 657 12.58 -12.00 19.11
N VAL A 658 12.50 -12.80 20.18
CA VAL A 658 12.56 -14.28 20.11
C VAL A 658 11.44 -14.86 19.27
N PHE A 659 10.23 -14.31 19.35
CA PHE A 659 9.11 -14.94 18.65
C PHE A 659 8.95 -14.40 17.24
N VAL A 660 9.47 -13.19 16.93
CA VAL A 660 9.71 -12.78 15.53
C VAL A 660 10.69 -13.75 14.86
N TRP A 661 11.75 -14.17 15.56
CA TRP A 661 12.62 -15.24 15.08
C TRP A 661 11.84 -16.54 14.84
N MET A 662 11.04 -16.99 15.80
CA MET A 662 10.27 -18.23 15.67
C MET A 662 9.24 -18.21 14.52
N ASP A 663 8.56 -17.08 14.33
CA ASP A 663 7.55 -16.92 13.29
C ASP A 663 8.17 -16.79 11.90
N SER A 664 9.31 -16.10 11.78
CA SER A 664 10.00 -15.89 10.49
C SER A 664 10.96 -17.01 10.10
N PHE A 665 11.38 -17.86 11.04
CA PHE A 665 12.45 -18.86 10.86
C PHE A 665 12.26 -19.75 9.62
N HIS A 666 11.10 -20.40 9.50
CA HIS A 666 10.85 -21.32 8.39
C HIS A 666 10.90 -20.62 7.03
N MET A 667 10.38 -19.39 6.97
CA MET A 667 10.39 -18.58 5.75
C MET A 667 11.81 -18.13 5.39
N LEU A 668 12.58 -17.62 6.37
CA LEU A 668 13.98 -17.24 6.17
C LEU A 668 14.80 -18.43 5.66
N LYS A 669 14.64 -19.61 6.26
CA LYS A 669 15.32 -20.85 5.84
C LYS A 669 14.99 -21.20 4.39
N VAL A 670 13.70 -21.22 4.02
CA VAL A 670 13.27 -21.58 2.66
C VAL A 670 13.80 -20.58 1.63
N ILE A 671 13.75 -19.28 1.89
CA ILE A 671 14.18 -18.25 0.93
C ILE A 671 15.70 -18.23 0.76
N ILE A 672 16.45 -18.31 1.87
CA ILE A 672 17.91 -18.26 1.85
C ILE A 672 18.50 -19.53 1.20
N GLU A 673 17.90 -20.70 1.46
CA GLU A 673 18.40 -21.99 0.96
C GLU A 673 17.98 -22.30 -0.48
N ASN A 674 17.04 -21.55 -1.06
CA ASN A 674 16.52 -21.77 -2.41
C ASN A 674 17.45 -21.20 -3.50
N ILE A 675 18.62 -21.82 -3.67
CA ILE A 675 19.53 -21.48 -4.78
C ILE A 675 19.24 -22.39 -5.98
N GLN A 676 18.80 -21.79 -7.08
CA GLN A 676 18.58 -22.48 -8.36
C GLN A 676 19.17 -21.70 -9.54
N GLY A 677 19.50 -22.40 -10.62
CA GLY A 677 19.98 -21.76 -11.85
C GLY A 677 21.16 -22.46 -12.48
N VAL A 678 22.15 -21.68 -12.90
CA VAL A 678 23.26 -22.17 -13.74
C VAL A 678 24.59 -21.69 -13.21
N GLN A 679 25.56 -22.60 -13.21
CA GLN A 679 26.96 -22.30 -12.97
C GLN A 679 27.78 -22.83 -14.12
N GLY A 680 28.64 -21.99 -14.72
CA GLY A 680 29.44 -22.43 -15.85
C GLY A 680 30.83 -21.82 -15.93
N SER A 681 31.79 -22.57 -16.45
CA SER A 681 33.15 -22.08 -16.71
C SER A 681 33.36 -21.83 -18.20
N VAL A 682 33.91 -20.68 -18.58
CA VAL A 682 34.24 -20.34 -19.97
C VAL A 682 35.72 -20.57 -20.23
N VAL A 683 36.03 -21.49 -21.14
CA VAL A 683 37.41 -21.90 -21.45
C VAL A 683 37.67 -21.96 -22.94
N ASP A 684 38.94 -21.89 -23.35
CA ASP A 684 39.35 -22.18 -24.72
C ASP A 684 39.43 -23.70 -24.99
N LYS A 685 39.80 -24.09 -26.21
CA LYS A 685 39.98 -25.50 -26.60
C LYS A 685 41.06 -26.25 -25.80
N LEU A 686 42.02 -25.52 -25.21
CA LEU A 686 43.09 -26.07 -24.38
C LEU A 686 42.68 -26.12 -22.90
N GLY A 687 41.47 -25.67 -22.56
CA GLY A 687 40.95 -25.65 -21.20
C GLY A 687 41.38 -24.43 -20.39
N LYS A 688 41.99 -23.41 -21.00
CA LYS A 688 42.42 -22.18 -20.31
C LYS A 688 41.22 -21.24 -20.08
N PRO A 689 41.06 -20.64 -18.89
CA PRO A 689 39.98 -19.69 -18.60
C PRO A 689 39.99 -18.45 -19.51
N ILE A 690 38.82 -18.08 -20.04
CA ILE A 690 38.62 -16.89 -20.88
C ILE A 690 37.99 -15.79 -20.02
N ARG A 691 38.85 -14.95 -19.42
CA ARG A 691 38.46 -13.97 -18.39
C ARG A 691 37.72 -12.74 -18.90
N ASN A 692 37.78 -12.47 -20.20
CA ASN A 692 37.04 -11.40 -20.86
C ASN A 692 35.71 -11.88 -21.46
N ALA A 693 35.25 -13.07 -21.06
CA ALA A 693 33.97 -13.59 -21.51
C ALA A 693 32.81 -12.86 -20.82
N VAL A 694 31.79 -12.58 -21.61
CA VAL A 694 30.53 -12.00 -21.18
C VAL A 694 29.43 -12.97 -21.56
N VAL A 695 28.56 -13.25 -20.61
CA VAL A 695 27.47 -14.20 -20.75
C VAL A 695 26.14 -13.46 -20.70
N THR A 696 25.29 -13.71 -21.70
CA THR A 696 23.91 -13.19 -21.74
C THR A 696 22.94 -14.35 -21.92
N ILE A 697 21.71 -14.17 -21.47
CA ILE A 697 20.69 -15.22 -21.47
C ILE A 697 19.48 -14.68 -22.23
N ASN A 698 18.95 -15.46 -23.17
CA ASN A 698 17.78 -15.04 -23.94
C ASN A 698 16.61 -14.67 -23.00
N MET A 699 15.78 -13.73 -23.43
CA MET A 699 14.62 -13.20 -22.67
C MET A 699 14.95 -12.24 -21.52
N PHE A 700 16.20 -12.19 -21.03
CA PHE A 700 16.63 -11.26 -19.98
C PHE A 700 17.63 -10.22 -20.49
N ALA A 701 17.60 -9.03 -19.90
CA ALA A 701 18.57 -7.96 -20.19
C ALA A 701 19.87 -8.07 -19.36
N ASP A 702 19.95 -9.04 -18.44
CA ASP A 702 21.07 -9.20 -17.53
C ASP A 702 22.35 -9.66 -18.25
N VAL A 703 23.47 -9.07 -17.84
CA VAL A 703 24.81 -9.37 -18.35
C VAL A 703 25.62 -9.97 -17.21
N TYR A 704 26.11 -11.19 -17.39
CA TYR A 704 26.89 -11.92 -16.40
C TYR A 704 28.37 -11.89 -16.81
N SER A 705 29.20 -11.30 -15.95
CA SER A 705 30.66 -11.33 -16.06
C SER A 705 31.21 -12.62 -15.46
N VAL A 706 32.37 -13.06 -15.96
CA VAL A 706 33.06 -14.23 -15.43
C VAL A 706 34.05 -13.86 -14.32
N THR A 707 34.31 -14.80 -13.40
CA THR A 707 35.28 -14.60 -12.30
C THR A 707 36.70 -14.38 -12.82
N PRO A 708 37.52 -13.58 -12.10
CA PRO A 708 38.83 -13.17 -12.58
C PRO A 708 39.83 -14.32 -12.71
N ASN A 709 39.77 -15.36 -11.86
CA ASN A 709 40.76 -16.44 -11.94
C ASN A 709 40.30 -17.58 -12.85
N SER A 710 39.12 -18.13 -12.57
CA SER A 710 38.62 -19.38 -13.18
C SER A 710 37.63 -19.17 -14.33
N ALA A 711 37.30 -17.92 -14.66
CA ALA A 711 36.31 -17.56 -15.68
C ALA A 711 34.96 -18.28 -15.49
N VAL A 712 34.47 -18.32 -14.24
CA VAL A 712 33.18 -18.91 -13.87
C VAL A 712 32.10 -17.83 -13.89
N PHE A 713 30.92 -18.14 -14.42
CA PHE A 713 29.73 -17.32 -14.24
C PHE A 713 28.69 -18.09 -13.44
N LYS A 714 27.90 -17.34 -12.67
CA LYS A 714 26.78 -17.85 -11.86
C LYS A 714 25.55 -17.04 -12.22
N ALA A 715 24.46 -17.71 -12.55
CA ALA A 715 23.19 -17.08 -12.89
C ALA A 715 22.09 -17.77 -12.09
N HIS A 716 21.54 -17.05 -11.10
CA HIS A 716 20.31 -17.45 -10.43
C HIS A 716 19.12 -17.24 -11.38
N LEU A 717 18.42 -18.31 -11.74
CA LEU A 717 17.38 -18.30 -12.77
C LEU A 717 16.15 -19.07 -12.30
N PRO A 718 14.93 -18.62 -12.68
CA PRO A 718 13.72 -19.37 -12.43
C PRO A 718 13.66 -20.65 -13.27
N ILE A 719 12.65 -21.48 -13.00
CA ILE A 719 12.43 -22.73 -13.73
C ILE A 719 12.07 -22.40 -15.17
N GLY A 720 12.77 -23.01 -16.13
CA GLY A 720 12.52 -22.71 -17.53
C GLY A 720 13.57 -23.27 -18.49
N LEU A 721 13.34 -22.97 -19.77
CA LEU A 721 14.26 -23.26 -20.86
C LEU A 721 14.87 -21.95 -21.35
N TYR A 722 16.20 -21.89 -21.35
CA TYR A 722 16.95 -20.71 -21.75
C TYR A 722 18.02 -21.05 -22.78
N ASN A 723 18.50 -20.04 -23.49
CA ASN A 723 19.67 -20.09 -24.35
C ASN A 723 20.70 -19.12 -23.79
N ILE A 724 21.85 -19.67 -23.40
CA ILE A 724 23.00 -18.90 -22.96
C ILE A 724 23.85 -18.54 -24.19
N HIS A 725 24.11 -17.24 -24.34
CA HIS A 725 25.00 -16.69 -25.35
C HIS A 725 26.30 -16.24 -24.68
N VAL A 726 27.43 -16.75 -25.13
CA VAL A 726 28.75 -16.39 -24.60
C VAL A 726 29.55 -15.69 -25.67
N LYS A 727 30.06 -14.50 -25.33
CA LYS A 727 30.89 -13.65 -26.20
C LYS A 727 32.21 -13.35 -25.51
N ALA A 728 33.32 -13.44 -26.23
CA ALA A 728 34.63 -13.01 -25.75
C ALA A 728 35.44 -12.42 -26.90
N THR A 729 36.26 -11.40 -26.63
CA THR A 729 37.11 -10.77 -27.66
C THR A 729 38.11 -11.79 -28.20
N GLY A 730 38.16 -11.96 -29.54
CA GLY A 730 39.06 -12.92 -30.20
C GLY A 730 38.50 -14.35 -30.33
N TYR A 731 37.22 -14.58 -29.99
CA TYR A 731 36.54 -15.87 -30.08
C TYR A 731 35.20 -15.77 -30.82
N LEU A 732 34.76 -16.88 -31.41
CA LEU A 732 33.42 -17.01 -32.01
C LEU A 732 32.35 -17.09 -30.91
N MET A 733 31.25 -16.36 -31.08
CA MET A 733 30.10 -16.41 -30.18
C MET A 733 29.51 -17.81 -30.14
N LYS A 734 29.11 -18.28 -28.96
CA LYS A 734 28.52 -19.60 -28.76
C LYS A 734 27.16 -19.49 -28.08
N SER A 735 26.17 -20.22 -28.58
CA SER A 735 24.81 -20.27 -28.04
C SER A 735 24.49 -21.69 -27.58
N ILE A 736 24.05 -21.86 -26.33
CA ILE A 736 23.84 -23.18 -25.71
C ILE A 736 22.44 -23.21 -25.06
N PRO A 737 21.57 -24.17 -25.41
CA PRO A 737 20.29 -24.37 -24.74
C PRO A 737 20.48 -25.04 -23.38
N ILE A 738 19.69 -24.62 -22.39
CA ILE A 738 19.78 -25.06 -21.01
C ILE A 738 18.37 -25.20 -20.41
N SER A 739 18.23 -26.13 -19.46
CA SER A 739 17.02 -26.28 -18.66
C SER A 739 17.36 -26.09 -17.19
N VAL A 740 16.54 -25.29 -16.51
CA VAL A 740 16.65 -25.00 -15.08
C VAL A 740 15.48 -25.66 -14.37
N HIS A 741 15.78 -26.38 -13.28
CA HIS A 741 14.81 -27.08 -12.45
C HIS A 741 14.83 -26.53 -11.02
N ARG A 742 13.73 -26.71 -10.29
CA ARG A 742 13.55 -26.17 -8.93
C ARG A 742 14.65 -26.68 -7.99
N GLY A 743 15.34 -25.76 -7.30
CA GLY A 743 16.36 -26.08 -6.29
C GLY A 743 17.61 -26.80 -6.82
N ILE A 744 17.85 -26.77 -8.14
CA ILE A 744 19.00 -27.44 -8.78
C ILE A 744 19.88 -26.40 -9.47
N ILE A 745 21.19 -26.51 -9.25
CA ILE A 745 22.21 -25.74 -9.97
C ILE A 745 22.75 -26.60 -11.11
N THR A 746 22.48 -26.19 -12.34
CA THR A 746 22.98 -26.86 -13.56
C THR A 746 24.41 -26.41 -13.83
N ASN A 747 25.36 -27.34 -13.70
CA ASN A 747 26.78 -27.10 -14.00
C ASN A 747 27.08 -27.28 -15.49
N MET A 748 27.87 -26.37 -16.09
CA MET A 748 28.28 -26.49 -17.49
C MET A 748 29.69 -25.97 -17.78
N LYS A 749 30.25 -26.41 -18.92
CA LYS A 749 31.56 -25.96 -19.40
C LYS A 749 31.43 -25.45 -20.84
N VAL A 750 31.71 -24.17 -21.03
CA VAL A 750 31.60 -23.49 -22.33
C VAL A 750 32.97 -23.42 -22.98
N ILE A 751 33.20 -24.28 -23.98
CA ILE A 751 34.44 -24.28 -24.77
C ILE A 751 34.29 -23.34 -25.99
N MET A 752 35.11 -22.29 -26.05
CA MET A 752 35.12 -21.26 -27.11
C MET A 752 36.22 -21.54 -28.15
N SER A 753 35.97 -21.13 -29.41
CA SER A 753 36.94 -21.28 -30.51
C SER A 753 37.48 -19.93 -30.96
N HIS A 754 38.81 -19.83 -31.15
CA HIS A 754 39.46 -18.61 -31.63
C HIS A 754 39.02 -18.22 -33.04
N VAL A 755 38.98 -16.91 -33.29
CA VAL A 755 38.89 -16.35 -34.64
C VAL A 755 40.31 -16.44 -35.26
N GLY A 756 40.53 -17.36 -36.19
CA GLY A 756 41.88 -17.65 -36.71
C GLY A 756 42.51 -16.53 -37.56
N HIS A 757 43.82 -16.31 -37.42
CA HIS A 757 44.67 -15.59 -38.37
C HIS A 757 45.30 -16.60 -39.35
N GLY A 758 44.92 -16.54 -40.64
CA GLY A 758 45.62 -17.21 -41.74
C GLY A 758 44.91 -18.41 -42.37
N SER A 759 44.64 -18.28 -43.68
CA SER A 759 43.94 -19.21 -44.57
C SER A 759 42.45 -19.39 -44.26
N VAL A 760 41.66 -18.41 -44.70
CA VAL A 760 40.37 -18.75 -45.31
C VAL A 760 40.72 -19.68 -46.45
N THR A 761 40.58 -21.00 -46.25
CA THR A 761 40.20 -21.84 -47.37
C THR A 761 38.88 -21.25 -47.82
N LEU A 762 38.96 -20.43 -48.88
CA LEU A 762 37.80 -20.14 -49.69
C LEU A 762 37.35 -21.53 -50.13
N GLY A 763 36.35 -22.07 -49.42
CA GLY A 763 35.35 -22.86 -50.11
C GLY A 763 34.98 -21.99 -51.30
N LEU A 764 35.30 -22.46 -52.50
CA LEU A 764 34.97 -21.79 -53.75
C LEU A 764 33.45 -21.59 -53.71
N ASN A 765 33.05 -20.40 -53.26
CA ASN A 765 31.67 -20.05 -53.14
C ASN A 765 31.28 -19.50 -54.50
N ALA A 766 30.45 -20.26 -55.21
CA ALA A 766 29.90 -19.80 -56.47
C ALA A 766 29.05 -18.54 -56.21
N LEU A 767 29.27 -17.51 -57.02
CA LEU A 767 28.51 -16.26 -56.94
C LEU A 767 27.11 -16.46 -57.55
N VAL A 768 26.09 -16.46 -56.72
CA VAL A 768 24.69 -16.36 -57.14
C VAL A 768 24.31 -14.89 -57.15
N LYS A 769 24.04 -14.33 -58.33
CA LYS A 769 23.55 -12.96 -58.48
C LYS A 769 22.09 -12.96 -58.93
N GLY A 770 21.35 -11.91 -58.65
CA GLY A 770 19.91 -11.97 -58.93
C GLY A 770 19.22 -10.64 -58.71
N SER A 771 17.91 -10.63 -58.91
CA SER A 771 17.05 -9.50 -58.52
C SER A 771 15.80 -9.97 -57.80
N VAL A 772 15.36 -9.18 -56.83
CA VAL A 772 14.09 -9.32 -56.14
C VAL A 772 13.19 -8.19 -56.62
N MET A 773 12.06 -8.56 -57.19
CA MET A 773 11.08 -7.62 -57.75
C MET A 773 9.69 -8.01 -57.26
N ASP A 774 8.74 -7.09 -57.31
CA ASP A 774 7.33 -7.42 -57.11
C ASP A 774 6.72 -8.07 -58.37
N ILE A 775 5.46 -8.51 -58.26
CA ILE A 775 4.70 -9.07 -59.40
C ILE A 775 4.50 -8.08 -60.56
N GLU A 776 4.64 -6.78 -60.31
CA GLU A 776 4.56 -5.69 -61.31
C GLU A 776 5.94 -5.31 -61.89
N ASN A 777 6.98 -6.12 -61.60
CA ASN A 777 8.38 -5.95 -62.01
C ASN A 777 9.09 -4.70 -61.45
N ARG A 778 8.62 -4.14 -60.33
CA ARG A 778 9.35 -3.08 -59.62
C ARG A 778 10.43 -3.70 -58.72
N PRO A 779 11.66 -3.17 -58.70
CA PRO A 779 12.72 -3.67 -57.82
C PRO A 779 12.38 -3.43 -56.35
N ILE A 780 12.66 -4.42 -55.50
CA ILE A 780 12.44 -4.34 -54.05
C ILE A 780 13.81 -4.14 -53.37
N GLU A 781 14.03 -2.96 -52.82
CA GLU A 781 15.21 -2.61 -52.03
C GLU A 781 15.16 -3.18 -50.61
N GLY A 782 16.31 -3.58 -50.05
CA GLY A 782 16.41 -4.02 -48.66
C GLY A 782 15.79 -5.39 -48.36
N ALA A 783 15.40 -6.16 -49.37
CA ALA A 783 14.93 -7.53 -49.19
C ALA A 783 16.09 -8.42 -48.70
N ILE A 784 15.84 -9.23 -47.67
CA ILE A 784 16.83 -10.08 -47.02
C ILE A 784 16.74 -11.49 -47.62
N ILE A 785 17.83 -11.95 -48.23
CA ILE A 785 18.00 -13.30 -48.76
C ILE A 785 18.83 -14.10 -47.77
N THR A 786 18.28 -15.24 -47.33
CA THR A 786 18.91 -16.18 -46.39
C THR A 786 18.95 -17.58 -46.99
N ASP A 787 20.03 -18.31 -46.76
CA ASP A 787 20.11 -19.76 -47.03
C ASP A 787 19.68 -20.53 -45.77
N ASP A 788 18.73 -21.47 -45.88
CA ASP A 788 18.28 -22.26 -44.72
C ASP A 788 19.38 -23.20 -44.19
N SER A 789 20.40 -23.51 -45.01
CA SER A 789 21.47 -24.45 -44.70
C SER A 789 22.79 -23.79 -44.27
N SER A 790 22.90 -22.46 -44.34
CA SER A 790 24.09 -21.71 -43.93
C SER A 790 23.72 -20.35 -43.35
N SER A 791 24.59 -19.72 -42.56
CA SER A 791 24.33 -18.40 -41.96
C SER A 791 24.51 -17.23 -42.93
N SER A 792 24.53 -17.51 -44.24
CA SER A 792 24.83 -16.53 -45.29
C SER A 792 23.59 -15.67 -45.58
N VAL A 793 23.72 -14.37 -45.33
CA VAL A 793 22.65 -13.38 -45.52
C VAL A 793 23.12 -12.30 -46.49
N SER A 794 22.29 -11.94 -47.47
CA SER A 794 22.51 -10.79 -48.36
C SER A 794 21.26 -9.93 -48.41
N SER A 795 21.43 -8.62 -48.51
CA SER A 795 20.33 -7.69 -48.79
C SER A 795 20.34 -7.25 -50.26
N THR A 796 19.18 -6.87 -50.80
CA THR A 796 19.12 -6.24 -52.12
C THR A 796 19.59 -4.79 -52.09
N TYR A 797 20.28 -4.37 -53.16
CA TYR A 797 20.65 -2.98 -53.41
C TYR A 797 19.43 -2.17 -53.88
N HIS A 798 19.58 -0.84 -54.02
CA HIS A 798 18.52 0.08 -54.43
C HIS A 798 17.82 -0.29 -55.76
N ASN A 799 18.54 -0.96 -56.67
CA ASN A 799 17.99 -1.46 -57.94
C ASN A 799 17.38 -2.87 -57.83
N GLY A 800 17.16 -3.38 -56.62
CA GLY A 800 16.59 -4.70 -56.33
C GLY A 800 17.54 -5.88 -56.60
N THR A 801 18.79 -5.64 -57.00
CA THR A 801 19.75 -6.72 -57.27
C THR A 801 20.43 -7.22 -55.99
N TYR A 802 20.87 -8.48 -55.98
CA TYR A 802 21.65 -9.05 -54.87
C TYR A 802 22.79 -9.94 -55.39
N LYS A 803 23.77 -10.18 -54.51
CA LYS A 803 24.93 -11.05 -54.75
C LYS A 803 25.19 -11.88 -53.50
N LEU A 804 25.12 -13.20 -53.61
CA LEU A 804 25.29 -14.13 -52.50
C LEU A 804 26.27 -15.22 -52.89
N TYR A 805 27.28 -15.44 -52.04
CA TYR A 805 28.32 -16.44 -52.23
C TYR A 805 27.90 -17.72 -51.50
N LEU A 806 27.70 -18.81 -52.24
CA LEU A 806 27.21 -20.09 -51.68
C LEU A 806 28.12 -21.24 -52.12
N GLY A 807 28.35 -22.20 -51.23
CA GLY A 807 29.09 -23.42 -51.56
C GLY A 807 28.26 -24.39 -52.42
N GLU A 808 28.95 -25.25 -53.18
CA GLU A 808 28.37 -26.24 -54.10
C GLU A 808 27.28 -27.12 -53.46
N GLY A 809 26.33 -27.58 -54.29
CA GLY A 809 25.19 -28.42 -53.89
C GLY A 809 23.83 -27.76 -54.08
N ILE A 810 22.76 -28.48 -53.70
CA ILE A 810 21.39 -27.97 -53.76
C ILE A 810 21.16 -27.05 -52.56
N ARG A 811 20.90 -25.76 -52.82
CA ARG A 811 20.66 -24.73 -51.80
C ARG A 811 19.25 -24.21 -51.90
N THR A 812 18.63 -23.94 -50.76
CA THR A 812 17.27 -23.38 -50.69
C THR A 812 17.34 -21.97 -50.15
N LEU A 813 17.03 -21.00 -51.00
CA LEU A 813 17.09 -19.58 -50.69
C LEU A 813 15.70 -19.07 -50.34
N ARG A 814 15.63 -18.41 -49.19
CA ARG A 814 14.44 -17.74 -48.67
C ARG A 814 14.64 -16.24 -48.75
N VAL A 815 13.67 -15.54 -49.33
CA VAL A 815 13.67 -14.08 -49.44
C VAL A 815 12.53 -13.50 -48.61
N ASN A 816 12.87 -12.59 -47.70
CA ASN A 816 11.92 -11.87 -46.87
C ASN A 816 12.05 -10.37 -47.10
N ALA A 817 10.92 -9.69 -47.30
CA ALA A 817 10.86 -8.24 -47.49
C ALA A 817 9.63 -7.67 -46.79
N HIS A 818 9.78 -6.50 -46.17
CA HIS A 818 8.70 -5.87 -45.41
C HIS A 818 7.48 -5.59 -46.30
N GLY A 819 6.31 -6.12 -45.92
CA GLY A 819 5.06 -5.98 -46.68
C GLY A 819 4.90 -6.98 -47.83
N TYR A 820 5.68 -8.06 -47.88
CA TYR A 820 5.57 -9.12 -48.90
C TYR A 820 5.57 -10.52 -48.26
N TYR A 821 4.90 -11.48 -48.89
CA TYR A 821 5.01 -12.89 -48.50
C TYR A 821 6.42 -13.42 -48.78
N THR A 822 6.92 -14.22 -47.85
CA THR A 822 8.20 -14.91 -47.99
C THR A 822 8.18 -15.85 -49.20
N SER A 823 9.19 -15.74 -50.07
CA SER A 823 9.35 -16.63 -51.23
C SER A 823 10.55 -17.54 -51.03
N ILE A 824 10.39 -18.82 -51.38
CA ILE A 824 11.40 -19.86 -51.23
C ILE A 824 11.64 -20.50 -52.60
N LYS A 825 12.89 -20.63 -53.00
CA LYS A 825 13.28 -21.35 -54.22
C LYS A 825 14.58 -22.09 -53.99
N SER A 826 14.71 -23.28 -54.59
CA SER A 826 15.95 -24.06 -54.55
C SER A 826 16.73 -23.95 -55.85
N ILE A 827 18.05 -23.95 -55.76
CA ILE A 827 18.99 -23.88 -56.88
C ILE A 827 20.07 -24.95 -56.70
N ASN A 828 20.43 -25.64 -57.78
CA ASN A 828 21.50 -26.64 -57.79
C ASN A 828 22.77 -26.00 -58.37
N ILE A 829 23.75 -25.76 -57.50
CA ILE A 829 25.01 -25.11 -57.87
C ILE A 829 25.99 -26.21 -58.28
N GLN A 830 26.20 -26.35 -59.59
CA GLN A 830 27.18 -27.23 -60.22
C GLN A 830 28.10 -26.39 -61.11
N ASP A 831 29.40 -26.48 -60.86
CA ASP A 831 30.50 -25.74 -61.47
C ASP A 831 30.52 -24.21 -61.22
N ASP A 832 31.74 -23.66 -61.17
CA ASP A 832 32.15 -22.31 -60.76
C ASP A 832 31.65 -21.15 -61.68
N LYS A 833 30.51 -21.34 -62.36
CA LYS A 833 29.87 -20.34 -63.23
C LYS A 833 28.85 -19.50 -62.46
N PRO A 834 28.84 -18.16 -62.60
CA PRO A 834 27.88 -17.29 -61.91
C PRO A 834 26.43 -17.61 -62.34
N GLN A 835 25.62 -18.12 -61.41
CA GLN A 835 24.21 -18.41 -61.67
C GLN A 835 23.33 -17.20 -61.36
N THR A 836 22.31 -16.97 -62.19
CA THR A 836 21.39 -15.83 -62.01
C THR A 836 20.00 -16.28 -61.60
N MET A 837 19.45 -15.69 -60.52
CA MET A 837 18.18 -16.10 -59.94
C MET A 837 17.28 -14.90 -59.62
N ILE A 838 16.01 -14.97 -60.03
CA ILE A 838 15.06 -13.87 -59.84
C ILE A 838 13.93 -14.30 -58.90
N PHE A 839 13.63 -13.46 -57.91
CA PHE A 839 12.49 -13.62 -57.00
C PHE A 839 11.41 -12.60 -57.35
N LYS A 840 10.18 -13.09 -57.52
CA LYS A 840 8.98 -12.26 -57.61
C LYS A 840 8.19 -12.40 -56.33
N LEU A 841 8.10 -11.33 -55.55
CA LEU A 841 7.37 -11.33 -54.28
C LEU A 841 5.95 -10.82 -54.47
N ILE A 842 5.01 -11.47 -53.80
CA ILE A 842 3.61 -11.06 -53.75
C ILE A 842 3.43 -10.18 -52.52
N LYS A 843 2.87 -8.99 -52.68
CA LYS A 843 2.65 -8.05 -51.59
C LYS A 843 1.67 -8.65 -50.58
N ASP A 844 2.02 -8.59 -49.29
CA ASP A 844 1.10 -8.98 -48.23
C ASP A 844 0.15 -7.80 -47.97
N GLU A 845 -1.09 -7.94 -48.43
CA GLU A 845 -2.11 -6.92 -48.25
C GLU A 845 -2.89 -7.09 -46.92
N ARG A 846 -2.48 -7.97 -46.00
CA ARG A 846 -3.18 -8.09 -44.72
C ARG A 846 -2.87 -6.92 -43.78
N VAL A 847 -3.89 -6.45 -43.07
CA VAL A 847 -3.78 -5.45 -41.99
C VAL A 847 -4.41 -6.07 -40.75
N PHE A 848 -3.66 -6.17 -39.64
CA PHE A 848 -4.04 -6.92 -38.43
C PHE A 848 -4.48 -8.37 -38.72
N ASN A 849 -3.68 -9.13 -39.47
CA ASN A 849 -3.97 -10.51 -39.87
C ASN A 849 -5.26 -10.73 -40.68
N MET A 850 -5.95 -9.68 -41.11
CA MET A 850 -7.16 -9.75 -41.95
C MET A 850 -6.89 -9.17 -43.35
N PRO A 851 -7.57 -9.66 -44.42
CA PRO A 851 -7.41 -9.10 -45.76
C PRO A 851 -7.73 -7.60 -45.80
N ARG A 852 -6.91 -6.79 -46.52
CA ARG A 852 -7.07 -5.32 -46.62
C ARG A 852 -8.49 -4.86 -46.86
N LEU A 853 -9.21 -5.57 -47.74
CA LEU A 853 -10.57 -5.25 -48.12
C LEU A 853 -11.52 -5.34 -46.91
N MET A 854 -11.36 -6.36 -46.06
CA MET A 854 -12.13 -6.48 -44.82
C MET A 854 -11.75 -5.40 -43.81
N PHE A 855 -10.47 -5.07 -43.69
CA PHE A 855 -10.03 -3.99 -42.81
C PHE A 855 -10.60 -2.63 -43.25
N ILE A 856 -10.58 -2.33 -44.55
CA ILE A 856 -11.17 -1.11 -45.11
C ILE A 856 -12.67 -1.07 -44.84
N VAL A 857 -13.40 -2.17 -45.08
CA VAL A 857 -14.84 -2.24 -44.81
C VAL A 857 -15.15 -2.02 -43.33
N LEU A 858 -14.42 -2.68 -42.42
CA LEU A 858 -14.57 -2.51 -40.97
C LEU A 858 -14.25 -1.08 -40.52
N THR A 859 -13.18 -0.50 -41.06
CA THR A 859 -12.74 0.85 -40.68
C THR A 859 -13.73 1.90 -41.19
N VAL A 860 -14.22 1.76 -42.42
CA VAL A 860 -15.28 2.64 -42.96
C VAL A 860 -16.57 2.50 -42.15
N PHE A 861 -16.92 1.28 -41.72
CA PHE A 861 -18.08 1.04 -40.87
C PHE A 861 -17.94 1.71 -39.49
N ILE A 862 -16.77 1.58 -38.85
CA ILE A 862 -16.47 2.22 -37.56
C ILE A 862 -16.44 3.74 -37.69
N ILE A 863 -15.79 4.29 -38.72
CA ILE A 863 -15.77 5.74 -38.99
C ILE A 863 -17.18 6.26 -39.29
N SER A 864 -18.02 5.47 -39.97
CA SER A 864 -19.42 5.83 -40.20
C SER A 864 -20.22 5.84 -38.88
N ILE A 865 -20.01 4.87 -37.99
CA ILE A 865 -20.64 4.86 -36.66
C ILE A 865 -20.18 6.05 -35.81
N ILE A 866 -18.88 6.34 -35.81
CA ILE A 866 -18.31 7.48 -35.09
C ILE A 866 -18.83 8.79 -35.70
N GLY A 867 -18.89 8.89 -37.03
CA GLY A 867 -19.42 10.03 -37.76
C GLY A 867 -20.91 10.27 -37.50
N VAL A 868 -21.73 9.21 -37.45
CA VAL A 868 -23.14 9.28 -37.07
C VAL A 868 -23.28 9.66 -35.59
N SER A 869 -22.45 9.12 -34.71
CA SER A 869 -22.43 9.46 -33.28
C SER A 869 -21.98 10.92 -33.05
N TRP A 870 -20.98 11.39 -33.78
CA TRP A 870 -20.52 12.77 -33.78
C TRP A 870 -21.52 13.71 -34.44
N TYR A 871 -22.24 13.28 -35.47
CA TYR A 871 -23.32 14.06 -36.06
C TYR A 871 -24.51 14.16 -35.11
N HIS A 872 -24.86 13.10 -34.38
CA HIS A 872 -25.84 13.15 -33.29
C HIS A 872 -25.37 14.03 -32.13
N PHE A 873 -24.09 13.98 -31.78
CA PHE A 873 -23.50 14.83 -30.75
C PHE A 873 -23.44 16.30 -31.19
N TYR A 874 -23.07 16.57 -32.44
CA TYR A 874 -23.06 17.89 -33.07
C TYR A 874 -24.47 18.45 -33.21
N LEU A 875 -25.46 17.63 -33.59
CA LEU A 875 -26.86 18.03 -33.58
C LEU A 875 -27.30 18.36 -32.15
N ARG A 876 -27.03 17.51 -31.15
CA ARG A 876 -27.31 17.79 -29.73
C ARG A 876 -26.64 19.07 -29.24
N TRP A 877 -25.42 19.33 -29.68
CA TRP A 877 -24.62 20.47 -29.28
C TRP A 877 -25.06 21.75 -29.98
N LYS A 878 -25.41 21.69 -31.27
CA LYS A 878 -25.95 22.83 -32.03
C LYS A 878 -27.37 23.16 -31.62
N THR A 879 -28.15 22.17 -31.17
CA THR A 879 -29.44 22.40 -30.49
C THR A 879 -29.27 22.71 -29.01
N GLY A 880 -28.04 22.73 -28.47
CA GLY A 880 -27.81 22.75 -27.04
C GLY A 880 -26.53 23.47 -26.62
N ARG A 881 -26.58 24.81 -26.61
CA ARG A 881 -26.24 25.71 -25.47
C ARG A 881 -26.06 27.17 -25.94
N PRO A 882 -26.09 28.17 -25.04
CA PRO A 882 -26.76 28.24 -23.73
C PRO A 882 -27.51 29.58 -23.54
N SER A 883 -28.62 29.60 -22.82
CA SER A 883 -29.00 30.84 -22.13
C SER A 883 -29.88 30.59 -20.93
N SER A 884 -29.53 31.30 -19.88
CA SER A 884 -30.37 31.66 -18.76
C SER A 884 -31.78 32.08 -19.19
N PHE A 885 -32.76 31.61 -18.41
CA PHE A 885 -34.03 32.28 -18.08
C PHE A 885 -35.05 32.56 -19.21
N ALA A 886 -36.11 31.74 -19.30
CA ALA A 886 -37.51 32.15 -19.10
C ALA A 886 -38.53 31.08 -19.59
N TYR A 887 -39.49 30.78 -18.71
CA TYR A 887 -40.89 30.38 -18.94
C TYR A 887 -41.30 29.29 -19.96
N ARG A 888 -41.85 28.21 -19.37
CA ARG A 888 -43.08 27.44 -19.72
C ARG A 888 -43.34 26.93 -21.15
N ASN A 889 -43.55 25.61 -21.16
CA ASN A 889 -44.52 24.81 -21.92
C ASN A 889 -44.31 24.62 -23.42
N GLY A 890 -43.99 23.37 -23.79
CA GLY A 890 -44.37 22.83 -25.08
C GLY A 890 -45.82 22.34 -25.04
N PHE A 891 -46.60 22.75 -26.03
CA PHE A 891 -47.55 21.87 -26.72
C PHE A 891 -47.56 22.30 -28.19
N ALA A 892 -47.15 21.37 -29.05
CA ALA A 892 -47.30 21.48 -30.49
C ALA A 892 -48.74 21.20 -30.90
N LEU A 893 -49.19 21.80 -32.01
CA LEU A 893 -49.99 21.20 -33.07
C LEU A 893 -50.14 22.23 -34.19
N LEU A 894 -49.52 21.96 -35.35
CA LEU A 894 -49.97 22.56 -36.60
C LEU A 894 -51.30 21.91 -37.01
N PRO A 895 -52.14 22.64 -37.74
CA PRO A 895 -52.51 22.12 -39.05
C PRO A 895 -52.28 23.12 -40.19
N GLN A 896 -52.31 22.51 -41.37
CA GLN A 896 -51.95 22.96 -42.71
C GLN A 896 -52.54 24.30 -43.23
N LYS A 897 -51.76 24.87 -44.18
CA LYS A 897 -52.16 25.50 -45.47
C LYS A 897 -52.42 27.02 -45.52
N PRO A 898 -52.32 27.65 -46.72
CA PRO A 898 -51.24 28.62 -47.01
C PRO A 898 -51.76 30.00 -47.52
N TYR A 899 -50.81 30.87 -47.87
CA TYR A 899 -50.87 32.07 -48.73
C TYR A 899 -50.71 33.45 -48.09
N LEU A 900 -50.01 34.26 -48.89
CA LEU A 900 -50.18 35.69 -49.17
C LEU A 900 -49.22 36.69 -48.49
N PHE A 901 -48.95 37.72 -49.30
CA PHE A 901 -47.87 38.71 -49.35
C PHE A 901 -47.93 39.79 -48.26
N ASP A 902 -46.98 40.73 -48.41
CA ASP A 902 -46.94 42.11 -47.90
C ASP A 902 -46.38 42.26 -46.49
N ASP A 903 -45.66 43.32 -46.13
CA ASP A 903 -44.95 44.38 -46.85
C ASP A 903 -44.14 45.10 -45.75
N ASP A 904 -43.01 45.67 -46.17
CA ASP A 904 -42.50 47.00 -45.86
C ASP A 904 -42.50 47.65 -44.45
N ASP A 905 -41.49 48.53 -44.37
CA ASP A 905 -41.41 49.81 -43.66
C ASP A 905 -40.71 49.92 -42.29
N GLU A 906 -39.50 50.47 -42.42
CA GLU A 906 -39.01 51.72 -41.82
C GLU A 906 -38.99 51.92 -40.28
N VAL A 907 -37.88 52.46 -39.76
CA VAL A 907 -37.67 53.91 -39.57
C VAL A 907 -36.32 54.12 -38.84
N GLU A 908 -35.54 55.09 -39.35
CA GLU A 908 -34.29 55.63 -38.83
C GLU A 908 -34.40 56.26 -37.41
N LEU A 909 -33.28 56.54 -36.73
CA LEU A 909 -32.95 57.92 -36.30
C LEU A 909 -31.61 58.02 -35.50
N PHE A 910 -30.60 58.58 -36.18
CA PHE A 910 -29.58 59.56 -35.77
C PHE A 910 -28.55 59.34 -34.62
N ARG A 911 -27.28 59.46 -35.06
CA ARG A 911 -26.20 60.43 -34.67
C ARG A 911 -25.09 60.07 -33.66
N ASN A 912 -23.89 60.18 -34.24
CA ASN A 912 -22.50 60.33 -33.71
C ASN A 912 -22.20 61.86 -33.47
N PRO A 913 -20.98 62.38 -33.13
CA PRO A 913 -19.73 61.82 -32.53
C PRO A 913 -18.84 62.80 -31.64
N VAL A 914 -17.65 62.34 -31.14
CA VAL A 914 -16.29 62.99 -31.15
C VAL A 914 -15.76 64.04 -30.09
N ILE A 915 -14.58 63.73 -29.45
CA ILE A 915 -13.26 64.47 -29.27
C ILE A 915 -12.61 64.75 -27.86
N LYS A 916 -11.30 64.37 -27.80
CA LYS A 916 -10.01 64.69 -27.09
C LYS A 916 -9.78 65.52 -25.78
N ASP A 917 -8.78 64.98 -25.02
CA ASP A 917 -7.57 65.51 -24.31
C ASP A 917 -7.57 66.68 -23.31
N SER A 918 -6.89 66.48 -22.15
CA SER A 918 -5.96 67.47 -21.55
C SER A 918 -5.01 66.86 -20.49
N VAL A 919 -3.80 67.43 -20.42
CA VAL A 919 -2.63 67.11 -19.56
C VAL A 919 -2.43 68.24 -18.54
N THR A 920 -1.97 67.94 -17.31
CA THR A 920 -0.97 68.74 -16.54
C THR A 920 -0.56 68.06 -15.21
N ARG A 921 0.75 67.98 -14.97
CA ARG A 921 1.51 67.85 -13.67
C ARG A 921 2.12 69.26 -13.38
N PRO A 922 2.70 69.67 -12.20
CA PRO A 922 3.83 69.01 -11.49
C PRO A 922 4.08 69.33 -9.96
N TYR A 923 5.26 68.87 -9.47
CA TYR A 923 6.08 69.12 -8.24
C TYR A 923 5.86 68.21 -6.99
N HIS A 924 6.80 67.33 -6.57
CA HIS A 924 8.21 67.45 -6.05
C HIS A 924 8.27 68.08 -4.63
N ASP A 925 9.13 67.72 -3.65
CA ASP A 925 10.14 66.65 -3.45
C ASP A 925 10.58 66.65 -1.97
N ASP A 926 11.21 65.53 -1.57
CA ASP A 926 12.39 65.37 -0.68
C ASP A 926 12.40 65.72 0.82
N SER A 927 12.77 64.72 1.62
CA SER A 927 14.12 64.66 2.20
C SER A 927 14.43 63.30 2.84
N ASP A 928 15.41 62.61 2.26
CA ASP A 928 16.20 61.54 2.85
C ASP A 928 17.18 62.06 3.92
N ILE A 929 17.69 61.13 4.75
CA ILE A 929 19.12 60.89 5.10
C ILE A 929 19.32 60.47 6.59
N SER A 930 19.43 59.15 6.77
CA SER A 930 20.59 58.37 7.27
C SER A 930 21.12 58.39 8.73
N PHE A 931 21.40 57.15 9.18
CA PHE A 931 22.55 56.61 9.92
C PHE A 931 22.67 56.63 11.47
N THR A 932 23.14 55.47 11.94
CA THR A 932 24.03 55.14 13.08
C THR A 932 23.50 54.85 14.50
N ASP A 933 23.67 53.56 14.86
CA ASP A 933 24.41 52.99 15.99
C ASP A 933 23.89 52.98 17.45
N SER A 934 23.94 51.74 17.98
CA SER A 934 24.55 51.33 19.26
C SER A 934 23.74 51.37 20.58
N SER A 935 24.18 50.46 21.46
CA SER A 935 23.88 50.20 22.88
C SER A 935 22.64 49.35 23.17
N GLU A 936 22.77 48.07 23.57
CA GLU A 936 23.36 47.48 24.79
C GLU A 936 22.41 47.45 26.00
N GLU A 937 22.67 46.43 26.84
CA GLU A 937 22.11 46.11 28.16
C GLU A 937 20.75 45.36 28.20
N SER A 938 20.75 44.03 28.37
CA SER A 938 20.89 43.25 29.64
C SER A 938 19.55 43.18 30.39
N VAL A 939 19.00 42.07 30.90
CA VAL A 939 19.49 40.92 31.69
C VAL A 939 18.41 39.80 31.52
N SER A 940 18.77 38.54 31.20
CA SER A 940 18.81 37.35 32.10
C SER A 940 17.59 37.20 33.06
N CYS A 941 17.02 36.05 33.40
CA CYS A 941 17.28 34.63 33.16
C CYS A 941 16.08 33.86 33.76
N TYR A 942 15.73 32.75 33.12
CA TYR A 942 15.47 31.42 33.70
C TYR A 942 14.66 31.18 35.01
N VAL A 943 13.92 30.06 34.91
CA VAL A 943 13.42 29.12 35.94
C VAL A 943 12.01 29.38 36.50
N ARG A 944 11.01 28.69 35.94
CA ARG A 944 10.56 27.39 36.48
C ARG A 944 9.79 26.58 35.45
#